data_AF-A0A3Q8WS67-F1
#
_entry.id   AF-A0A3Q8WS67-F1
#
_cell.length_a   1.000
_cell.length_b   1.000
_cell.length_c   1.000
_cell.angle_alpha   90.00
_cell.angle_beta   90.00
_cell.angle_gamma   90.00
#
_symmetry.space_group_name_H-M   'P 1'
#
loop_
_entity.id
_entity.type
_entity.pdbx_description
1 polymer ?
#
loop_
_entity_poly.entity_id
_entity_poly.type
_entity_poly.pdbx_seq_one_letter_code
_entity_poly.pdbx_strand_id
1 'polypeptide(L)'
;MRRESPTSALRRLGFADPKRALQLTADRGWDAMLDALGASADPDQGLLTMLRLADADPQRLDKVLADRNLLRAVTTVAGMSTTLGDMLVTHQHWIDGLGREPVIDDSWGGGAGEENSSTGSEDEWDEAVAELRSGYYRRLLMIAAWDLTAERPVDRFAQVSAMISDLVSAALRQALVIAQRHTPDSQAARIAIIAMGKTGARELNYISDVDVIYVAEPVETDEATALAAATRVVTAVSRAVSGPGSVPPLWPLDANLRPEGKDGPLVRTLASHIAYYERWAKDWEFQALLKARPVAGNEELGAAYTAAVQPFIWSASGRDQFVETSRQMRARVESTIATRDAARQIKLGAGGLRDVEFTVQLLQLVHGRVDESLRVRSTLEALAALRDNGYVARTDSEKLDAHYRFLRTLEHRIQLQKMRRSQVLPDDPVQLRRIARAMKIEGISTGEELEEAWRAVRSDVRRLHQAIYYRPLLPEAAKLSDDDISLDREAAADRLAGIGYRDPVRAVGHIAALTDGVSRTAKIQRQLLPVLLGWFADGPEPDSGLLHFRILSETMGRTHWYMKLLRDSGMAAQRLAHVLSTSRYLADAIPTLPESVRWLEGDDELLPISIESLQAELDSLVSRRTTPEGIAMAGRYLRRRALLRTGLALALGTIDTRAAQRSITNAAEIAVNAALRGATLKVLGEAGLDEAPSRYLIVGLGSFGAGEMGYGSDCDLLFVHDPVIDDHSLAQKTANQIASAVLAMLSEGTEEPPVKADADLRPEGRNGPLARSLEAYREYYARWIETWERQSLLKARPIAGDDALAGEFTALIDPLRYDRGMTDGEHRDVRRMKARVEAERAPRGTSKARHLKLGPGGIADVEWTVQYLQLEHAGEHPSLRTTSTVEALEAAVEENLIDPHDAKTLLDAWRYAQRLRLAIVLGTGRTTGPRIDSVPSDSTELAVTAALLSHDLSSRHEIEENWLRLARRARVVVERAFFGDHRENEPPRASTE
;
A
#
# COMPACT_ATOMS: atom_id res chain seq x y z
N MET A 1 11.57 -41.66 45.28
CA MET A 1 11.27 -40.22 45.10
C MET A 1 12.07 -39.45 46.16
N ARG A 2 13.18 -38.79 45.80
CA ARG A 2 13.98 -38.01 46.77
C ARG A 2 13.15 -36.81 47.25
N ARG A 3 12.98 -36.62 48.56
CA ARG A 3 12.32 -35.42 49.13
C ARG A 3 13.11 -34.19 48.66
N GLU A 4 12.41 -33.25 48.05
CA GLU A 4 12.99 -31.98 47.61
C GLU A 4 13.51 -31.19 48.82
N SER A 5 14.71 -30.60 48.71
CA SER A 5 15.26 -29.76 49.79
C SER A 5 14.44 -28.47 49.93
N PRO A 6 14.22 -27.93 51.15
CA PRO A 6 13.51 -26.65 51.34
C PRO A 6 14.09 -25.49 50.51
N THR A 7 15.42 -25.47 50.33
CA THR A 7 16.09 -24.50 49.45
C THR A 7 15.75 -24.68 47.97
N SER A 8 15.54 -25.90 47.49
CA SER A 8 15.11 -26.18 46.11
C SER A 8 13.68 -25.71 45.87
N ALA A 9 12.79 -25.97 46.85
CA ALA A 9 11.40 -25.52 46.78
C ALA A 9 11.30 -23.99 46.67
N LEU A 10 12.07 -23.25 47.48
CA LEU A 10 12.10 -21.78 47.41
C LEU A 10 12.74 -21.24 46.12
N ARG A 11 13.77 -21.91 45.56
CA ARG A 11 14.29 -21.54 44.23
C ARG A 11 13.22 -21.67 43.15
N ARG A 12 12.43 -22.75 43.19
CA ARG A 12 11.31 -22.95 42.26
C ARG A 12 10.22 -21.90 42.42
N LEU A 13 9.95 -21.45 43.65
CA LEU A 13 9.07 -20.31 43.94
C LEU A 13 9.66 -18.96 43.47
N GLY A 14 10.95 -18.89 43.16
CA GLY A 14 11.57 -17.72 42.54
C GLY A 14 12.47 -16.89 43.45
N PHE A 15 12.70 -17.32 44.70
CA PHE A 15 13.63 -16.66 45.62
C PHE A 15 15.07 -16.71 45.08
N ALA A 16 15.72 -15.55 45.03
CA ALA A 16 17.10 -15.38 44.63
C ALA A 16 18.07 -15.83 45.74
N ASP A 17 17.71 -15.62 47.02
CA ASP A 17 18.47 -16.12 48.17
C ASP A 17 17.64 -17.04 49.08
N PRO A 18 17.42 -18.31 48.66
CA PRO A 18 16.66 -19.31 49.42
C PRO A 18 17.21 -19.58 50.83
N LYS A 19 18.53 -19.43 51.03
CA LYS A 19 19.16 -19.70 52.33
C LYS A 19 18.78 -18.61 53.31
N ARG A 20 18.90 -17.35 52.89
CA ARG A 20 18.47 -16.21 53.69
C ARG A 20 16.97 -16.23 53.95
N ALA A 21 16.17 -16.58 52.95
CA ALA A 21 14.72 -16.71 53.12
C ALA A 21 14.36 -17.73 54.23
N LEU A 22 14.96 -18.94 54.22
CA LEU A 22 14.75 -19.94 55.28
C LEU A 22 15.20 -19.46 56.66
N GLN A 23 16.32 -18.75 56.74
CA GLN A 23 16.81 -18.20 58.01
C GLN A 23 15.85 -17.16 58.59
N LEU A 24 15.29 -16.30 57.75
CA LEU A 24 14.38 -15.24 58.18
C LEU A 24 12.98 -15.77 58.56
N THR A 25 12.56 -16.92 58.03
CA THR A 25 11.25 -17.52 58.29
C THR A 25 11.26 -18.72 59.23
N ALA A 26 12.43 -19.08 59.78
CA ALA A 26 12.56 -20.17 60.74
C ALA A 26 11.54 -20.01 61.89
N ASP A 27 10.79 -21.09 62.15
CA ASP A 27 9.80 -21.20 63.23
C ASP A 27 8.60 -20.23 63.17
N ARG A 28 8.37 -19.54 62.03
CA ARG A 28 7.25 -18.59 61.86
C ARG A 28 5.95 -19.19 61.33
N GLY A 29 5.96 -20.42 60.80
CA GLY A 29 4.76 -21.08 60.23
C GLY A 29 4.22 -20.40 58.96
N TRP A 30 5.10 -19.74 58.19
CA TRP A 30 4.74 -18.86 57.08
C TRP A 30 4.66 -19.54 55.71
N ASP A 31 4.36 -20.84 55.64
CA ASP A 31 4.37 -21.61 54.38
C ASP A 31 3.44 -21.02 53.32
N ALA A 32 2.19 -20.70 53.69
CA ALA A 32 1.23 -20.07 52.78
C ALA A 32 1.69 -18.68 52.29
N MET A 33 2.45 -17.95 53.10
CA MET A 33 3.01 -16.66 52.70
C MET A 33 4.20 -16.81 51.76
N LEU A 34 5.06 -17.81 51.98
CA LEU A 34 6.17 -18.12 51.08
C LEU A 34 5.66 -18.55 49.70
N ASP A 35 4.59 -19.34 49.64
CA ASP A 35 3.90 -19.70 48.39
C ASP A 35 3.32 -18.46 47.69
N ALA A 36 2.63 -17.57 48.44
CA ALA A 36 2.08 -16.33 47.89
C ALA A 36 3.17 -15.37 47.37
N LEU A 37 4.27 -15.22 48.12
CA LEU A 37 5.44 -14.46 47.69
C LEU A 37 6.09 -15.06 46.45
N GLY A 38 6.08 -16.38 46.31
CA GLY A 38 6.55 -17.08 45.11
C GLY A 38 5.79 -16.71 43.83
N ALA A 39 4.55 -16.24 43.95
CA ALA A 39 3.77 -15.71 42.82
C ALA A 39 4.02 -14.21 42.55
N SER A 40 4.80 -13.53 43.39
CA SER A 40 5.14 -12.11 43.25
C SER A 40 6.32 -11.86 42.31
N ALA A 41 6.54 -10.59 41.96
CA ALA A 41 7.61 -10.16 41.08
C ALA A 41 9.02 -10.37 41.68
N ASP A 42 9.17 -10.10 42.98
CA ASP A 42 10.39 -10.26 43.76
C ASP A 42 10.07 -10.83 45.15
N PRO A 43 10.14 -12.16 45.33
CA PRO A 43 9.80 -12.82 46.59
C PRO A 43 10.70 -12.38 47.76
N ASP A 44 11.98 -12.08 47.49
CA ASP A 44 12.94 -11.67 48.53
C ASP A 44 12.61 -10.26 49.05
N GLN A 45 12.32 -9.30 48.16
CA GLN A 45 11.86 -7.97 48.55
C GLN A 45 10.52 -8.03 49.31
N GLY A 46 9.60 -8.85 48.82
CA GLY A 46 8.30 -9.04 49.46
C GLY A 46 8.46 -9.58 50.87
N LEU A 47 9.31 -10.60 51.07
CA LEU A 47 9.60 -11.17 52.39
C LEU A 47 10.14 -10.12 53.37
N LEU A 48 11.06 -9.26 52.94
CA LEU A 48 11.59 -8.18 53.79
C LEU A 48 10.51 -7.19 54.21
N THR A 49 9.58 -6.85 53.31
CA THR A 49 8.43 -5.99 53.63
C THR A 49 7.48 -6.68 54.61
N MET A 50 7.22 -7.97 54.42
CA MET A 50 6.36 -8.74 55.33
C MET A 50 6.95 -8.86 56.74
N LEU A 51 8.28 -9.01 56.86
CA LEU A 51 8.96 -8.99 58.16
C LEU A 51 8.79 -7.63 58.87
N ARG A 52 8.99 -6.53 58.13
CA ARG A 52 8.79 -5.18 58.68
C ARG A 52 7.34 -4.92 59.08
N LEU A 53 6.37 -5.46 58.33
CA LEU A 53 4.96 -5.39 58.68
C LEU A 53 4.66 -6.22 59.94
N ALA A 54 5.27 -7.41 60.07
CA ALA A 54 5.16 -8.24 61.27
C ALA A 54 5.65 -7.51 62.52
N ASP A 55 6.77 -6.80 62.40
CA ASP A 55 7.36 -6.05 63.50
C ASP A 55 6.53 -4.79 63.84
N ALA A 56 5.88 -4.18 62.85
CA ALA A 56 5.08 -2.96 63.03
C ALA A 56 3.65 -3.21 63.55
N ASP A 57 2.95 -4.24 63.05
CA ASP A 57 1.58 -4.59 63.46
C ASP A 57 1.32 -6.11 63.31
N PRO A 58 1.66 -6.91 64.34
CA PRO A 58 1.44 -8.36 64.33
C PRO A 58 -0.02 -8.77 64.12
N GLN A 59 -0.97 -8.02 64.69
CA GLN A 59 -2.40 -8.34 64.60
C GLN A 59 -2.93 -8.15 63.19
N ARG A 60 -2.43 -7.13 62.47
CA ARG A 60 -2.76 -6.94 61.06
C ARG A 60 -2.18 -8.04 60.20
N LEU A 61 -0.96 -8.48 60.50
CA LEU A 61 -0.35 -9.59 59.78
C LEU A 61 -1.18 -10.87 59.92
N ASP A 62 -1.69 -11.18 61.12
CA ASP A 62 -2.58 -12.34 61.32
C ASP A 62 -3.84 -12.26 60.44
N LYS A 63 -4.43 -11.07 60.29
CA LYS A 63 -5.56 -10.84 59.36
C LYS A 63 -5.15 -11.07 57.91
N VAL A 64 -3.97 -10.60 57.50
CA VAL A 64 -3.43 -10.83 56.16
C VAL A 64 -3.23 -12.32 55.91
N LEU A 65 -2.68 -13.07 56.86
CA LEU A 65 -2.46 -14.52 56.74
C LEU A 65 -3.76 -15.32 56.72
N ALA A 66 -4.81 -14.84 57.40
CA ALA A 66 -6.12 -15.49 57.45
C ALA A 66 -6.95 -15.30 56.17
N ASP A 67 -6.74 -14.22 55.41
CA ASP A 67 -7.46 -13.93 54.15
C ASP A 67 -6.56 -14.13 52.92
N ARG A 68 -6.85 -15.16 52.13
CA ARG A 68 -6.07 -15.50 50.92
C ARG A 68 -6.01 -14.37 49.88
N ASN A 69 -7.09 -13.61 49.72
CA ASN A 69 -7.11 -12.51 48.75
C ASN A 69 -6.24 -11.35 49.24
N LEU A 70 -6.34 -11.05 50.53
CA LEU A 70 -5.53 -10.02 51.16
C LEU A 70 -4.04 -10.41 51.17
N LEU A 71 -3.71 -11.66 51.52
CA LEU A 71 -2.37 -12.22 51.44
C LEU A 71 -1.78 -12.05 50.05
N ARG A 72 -2.52 -12.45 49.00
CA ARG A 72 -2.10 -12.31 47.61
C ARG A 72 -1.86 -10.85 47.24
N ALA A 73 -2.77 -9.95 47.61
CA ALA A 73 -2.66 -8.53 47.29
C ALA A 73 -1.44 -7.88 47.97
N VAL A 74 -1.29 -8.07 49.27
CA VAL A 74 -0.19 -7.50 50.06
C VAL A 74 1.16 -8.05 49.59
N THR A 75 1.30 -9.36 49.43
CA THR A 75 2.56 -9.99 48.98
C THR A 75 2.94 -9.58 47.56
N THR A 76 1.97 -9.41 46.65
CA THR A 76 2.27 -8.97 45.29
C THR A 76 2.73 -7.51 45.25
N VAL A 77 2.08 -6.61 46.00
CA VAL A 77 2.53 -5.20 46.12
C VAL A 77 3.91 -5.13 46.76
N ALA A 78 4.10 -5.83 47.88
CA ALA A 78 5.37 -5.89 48.61
C ALA A 78 6.52 -6.41 47.74
N GLY A 79 6.26 -7.44 46.93
CA GLY A 79 7.24 -7.98 45.99
C GLY A 79 7.45 -7.13 44.74
N MET A 80 6.59 -6.15 44.44
CA MET A 80 6.76 -5.28 43.29
C MET A 80 7.40 -3.94 43.66
N SER A 81 6.95 -3.31 44.75
CA SER A 81 7.24 -1.91 45.05
C SER A 81 7.82 -1.74 46.45
N THR A 82 9.01 -1.15 46.51
CA THR A 82 9.63 -0.73 47.77
C THR A 82 8.86 0.43 48.40
N THR A 83 8.49 1.44 47.61
CA THR A 83 7.78 2.63 48.09
C THR A 83 6.38 2.29 48.60
N LEU A 84 5.59 1.51 47.86
CA LEU A 84 4.27 1.10 48.33
C LEU A 84 4.37 0.10 49.50
N GLY A 85 5.42 -0.74 49.53
CA GLY A 85 5.74 -1.57 50.68
C GLY A 85 6.02 -0.75 51.95
N ASP A 86 6.79 0.33 51.84
CA ASP A 86 7.04 1.26 52.94
C ASP A 86 5.75 1.93 53.43
N MET A 87 4.85 2.29 52.51
CA MET A 87 3.53 2.83 52.85
C MET A 87 2.67 1.81 53.60
N LEU A 88 2.68 0.53 53.21
CA LEU A 88 1.96 -0.55 53.93
C LEU A 88 2.47 -0.72 55.36
N VAL A 89 3.78 -0.63 55.57
CA VAL A 89 4.39 -0.75 56.90
C VAL A 89 4.07 0.47 57.76
N THR A 90 4.04 1.67 57.16
CA THR A 90 3.82 2.93 57.88
C THR A 90 2.33 3.17 58.16
N HIS A 91 1.45 2.79 57.24
CA HIS A 91 0.00 3.05 57.28
C HIS A 91 -0.76 1.73 57.28
N GLN A 92 -0.61 0.90 58.33
CA GLN A 92 -1.09 -0.49 58.31
C GLN A 92 -2.62 -0.61 58.11
N HIS A 93 -3.39 0.42 58.50
CA HIS A 93 -4.83 0.47 58.27
C HIS A 93 -5.23 0.59 56.79
N TRP A 94 -4.31 0.96 55.88
CA TRP A 94 -4.56 0.99 54.43
C TRP A 94 -4.59 -0.41 53.80
N ILE A 95 -4.14 -1.43 54.52
CA ILE A 95 -4.24 -2.84 54.10
C ILE A 95 -5.70 -3.25 53.92
N ASP A 96 -6.60 -2.70 54.74
CA ASP A 96 -8.01 -3.04 54.70
C ASP A 96 -8.63 -2.66 53.34
N GLY A 97 -9.11 -3.67 52.61
CA GLY A 97 -9.74 -3.52 51.30
C GLY A 97 -8.83 -3.81 50.08
N LEU A 98 -7.54 -4.09 50.28
CA LEU A 98 -6.67 -4.52 49.18
C LEU A 98 -7.13 -5.84 48.57
N GLY A 99 -6.97 -5.97 47.25
CA GLY A 99 -7.40 -7.13 46.47
C GLY A 99 -8.84 -7.07 45.95
N ARG A 100 -9.60 -6.02 46.31
CA ARG A 100 -10.90 -5.70 45.71
C ARG A 100 -10.73 -4.73 44.53
N GLU A 101 -11.73 -4.68 43.66
CA GLU A 101 -11.78 -3.65 42.62
C GLU A 101 -11.89 -2.26 43.26
N PRO A 102 -10.99 -1.31 42.93
CA PRO A 102 -11.02 0.02 43.51
C PRO A 102 -12.23 0.82 43.00
N VAL A 103 -12.92 1.48 43.92
CA VAL A 103 -13.93 2.50 43.59
C VAL A 103 -13.27 3.87 43.68
N ILE A 104 -13.28 4.61 42.57
CA ILE A 104 -12.75 5.98 42.52
C ILE A 104 -13.93 6.94 42.61
N ASP A 105 -14.14 7.48 43.80
CA ASP A 105 -15.15 8.49 44.12
C ASP A 105 -14.48 9.75 44.71
N ASP A 106 -15.28 10.77 45.02
CA ASP A 106 -14.79 12.03 45.61
C ASP A 106 -14.90 12.07 47.14
N SER A 107 -15.38 10.98 47.76
CA SER A 107 -15.87 10.93 49.14
C SER A 107 -14.80 10.96 50.25
N TRP A 108 -13.53 11.27 49.93
CA TRP A 108 -12.38 10.93 50.77
C TRP A 108 -11.44 12.05 51.15
N GLY A 109 -11.76 13.28 50.80
CA GLY A 109 -11.03 14.46 51.28
C GLY A 109 -11.92 15.34 52.16
N GLY A 110 -11.32 16.04 53.13
CA GLY A 110 -11.97 16.96 54.08
C GLY A 110 -12.65 18.20 53.49
N GLY A 111 -12.85 18.24 52.17
CA GLY A 111 -13.62 19.28 51.47
C GLY A 111 -15.14 19.19 51.71
N ALA A 112 -15.64 18.19 52.42
CA ALA A 112 -17.07 18.00 52.70
C ALA A 112 -17.56 18.64 54.02
N GLY A 113 -16.71 19.40 54.74
CA GLY A 113 -17.13 20.22 55.87
C GLY A 113 -17.90 21.48 55.43
N GLU A 114 -18.98 21.81 56.15
CA GLU A 114 -19.95 22.88 55.87
C GLU A 114 -19.32 24.23 55.47
N GLU A 115 -19.97 24.89 54.51
CA GLU A 115 -19.74 26.27 54.12
C GLU A 115 -19.99 27.20 55.31
N ASN A 116 -18.92 27.66 55.98
CA ASN A 116 -18.79 29.01 56.58
C ASN A 116 -17.66 29.07 57.63
N SER A 117 -16.47 29.52 57.24
CA SER A 117 -15.67 30.43 58.08
C SER A 117 -14.51 31.04 57.30
N SER A 118 -14.26 32.31 57.59
CA SER A 118 -13.21 33.18 57.05
C SER A 118 -11.80 32.63 57.21
N THR A 119 -10.97 32.76 56.16
CA THR A 119 -9.50 32.58 56.12
C THR A 119 -9.00 31.37 56.90
N GLY A 120 -8.95 30.21 56.24
CA GLY A 120 -8.37 29.02 56.85
C GLY A 120 -6.92 29.28 57.27
N SER A 121 -6.57 28.85 58.48
CA SER A 121 -5.21 28.96 59.00
C SER A 121 -4.23 28.08 58.20
N GLU A 122 -2.93 28.34 58.31
CA GLU A 122 -1.91 27.50 57.64
C GLU A 122 -1.94 26.05 58.17
N ASP A 123 -2.33 25.85 59.43
CA ASP A 123 -2.47 24.51 60.03
C ASP A 123 -3.64 23.74 59.39
N GLU A 124 -4.77 24.42 59.12
CA GLU A 124 -5.93 23.82 58.42
C GLU A 124 -5.59 23.48 56.96
N TRP A 125 -4.77 24.29 56.30
CA TRP A 125 -4.23 24.00 54.97
C TRP A 125 -3.39 22.72 54.99
N ASP A 126 -2.45 22.62 55.92
CA ASP A 126 -1.53 21.47 56.02
C ASP A 126 -2.28 20.17 56.34
N GLU A 127 -3.29 20.21 57.22
CA GLU A 127 -4.15 19.05 57.52
C GLU A 127 -4.97 18.61 56.31
N ALA A 128 -5.66 19.55 55.64
CA ALA A 128 -6.47 19.25 54.46
C ALA A 128 -5.62 18.69 53.29
N VAL A 129 -4.41 19.23 53.09
CA VAL A 129 -3.46 18.72 52.10
C VAL A 129 -2.94 17.34 52.48
N ALA A 130 -2.67 17.07 53.75
CA ALA A 130 -2.26 15.76 54.22
C ALA A 130 -3.35 14.69 54.01
N GLU A 131 -4.61 15.03 54.27
CA GLU A 131 -5.75 14.13 54.03
C GLU A 131 -5.93 13.83 52.54
N LEU A 132 -5.91 14.87 51.68
CA LEU A 132 -5.95 14.75 50.23
C LEU A 132 -4.81 13.87 49.68
N ARG A 133 -3.61 13.99 50.24
CA ARG A 133 -2.48 13.17 49.75
C ARG A 133 -2.57 11.74 50.25
N SER A 134 -2.95 11.55 51.51
CA SER A 134 -3.12 10.24 52.13
C SER A 134 -4.18 9.40 51.41
N GLY A 135 -5.34 9.99 51.15
CA GLY A 135 -6.41 9.28 50.45
C GLY A 135 -6.10 8.99 48.97
N TYR A 136 -5.26 9.82 48.32
CA TYR A 136 -4.76 9.56 46.97
C TYR A 136 -3.86 8.32 46.99
N TYR A 137 -2.85 8.29 47.88
CA TYR A 137 -1.93 7.17 47.99
C TYR A 137 -2.62 5.87 48.38
N ARG A 138 -3.61 5.92 49.28
CA ARG A 138 -4.42 4.76 49.65
C ARG A 138 -5.15 4.18 48.43
N ARG A 139 -5.78 5.01 47.60
CA ARG A 139 -6.47 4.55 46.37
C ARG A 139 -5.50 4.08 45.30
N LEU A 140 -4.37 4.78 45.14
CA LEU A 140 -3.32 4.37 44.21
C LEU A 140 -2.76 2.98 44.59
N LEU A 141 -2.61 2.71 45.89
CA LEU A 141 -2.22 1.42 46.43
C LEU A 141 -3.28 0.34 46.13
N MET A 142 -4.57 0.64 46.26
CA MET A 142 -5.65 -0.27 45.85
C MET A 142 -5.60 -0.58 44.36
N ILE A 143 -5.40 0.44 43.52
CA ILE A 143 -5.24 0.28 42.06
C ILE A 143 -4.01 -0.59 41.75
N ALA A 144 -2.87 -0.33 42.39
CA ALA A 144 -1.66 -1.14 42.24
C ALA A 144 -1.86 -2.60 42.65
N ALA A 145 -2.53 -2.84 43.77
CA ALA A 145 -2.86 -4.21 44.20
C ALA A 145 -3.77 -4.92 43.18
N TRP A 146 -4.80 -4.24 42.68
CA TRP A 146 -5.75 -4.81 41.71
C TRP A 146 -5.13 -5.07 40.33
N ASP A 147 -4.24 -4.18 39.88
CA ASP A 147 -3.46 -4.36 38.65
C ASP A 147 -2.47 -5.53 38.79
N LEU A 148 -1.64 -5.51 39.83
CA LEU A 148 -0.58 -6.52 40.01
C LEU A 148 -1.14 -7.90 40.32
N THR A 149 -2.32 -8.02 40.94
CA THR A 149 -2.95 -9.33 41.19
C THR A 149 -3.62 -9.92 39.96
N ALA A 150 -3.83 -9.16 38.88
CA ALA A 150 -4.42 -9.64 37.63
C ALA A 150 -3.68 -10.86 37.07
N GLU A 151 -4.41 -11.77 36.43
CA GLU A 151 -3.81 -12.91 35.71
C GLU A 151 -3.16 -12.44 34.41
N ARG A 152 -3.82 -11.55 33.68
CA ARG A 152 -3.32 -10.93 32.45
C ARG A 152 -3.33 -9.40 32.58
N PRO A 153 -2.27 -8.79 33.13
CA PRO A 153 -2.26 -7.36 33.38
C PRO A 153 -2.33 -6.50 32.10
N VAL A 154 -1.81 -7.01 30.98
CA VAL A 154 -1.88 -6.36 29.66
C VAL A 154 -3.32 -6.09 29.21
N ASP A 155 -4.26 -6.97 29.56
CA ASP A 155 -5.66 -6.81 29.18
C ASP A 155 -6.35 -5.74 30.06
N ARG A 156 -5.91 -5.59 31.32
CA ARG A 156 -6.45 -4.63 32.30
C ARG A 156 -5.85 -3.24 32.20
N PHE A 157 -4.74 -3.06 31.50
CA PHE A 157 -4.01 -1.79 31.42
C PHE A 157 -4.91 -0.56 31.17
N ALA A 158 -5.88 -0.66 30.27
CA ALA A 158 -6.77 0.46 29.93
C ALA A 158 -7.65 0.88 31.12
N GLN A 159 -8.19 -0.09 31.87
CA GLN A 159 -9.01 0.15 33.07
C GLN A 159 -8.16 0.78 34.18
N VAL A 160 -6.95 0.25 34.39
CA VAL A 160 -5.99 0.76 35.39
C VAL A 160 -5.63 2.21 35.09
N SER A 161 -5.31 2.52 33.83
CA SER A 161 -4.94 3.88 33.43
C SER A 161 -6.11 4.86 33.55
N ALA A 162 -7.33 4.41 33.25
CA ALA A 162 -8.53 5.21 33.45
C ALA A 162 -8.75 5.51 34.93
N MET A 163 -8.66 4.50 35.81
CA MET A 163 -8.78 4.67 37.27
C MET A 163 -7.73 5.63 37.83
N ILE A 164 -6.47 5.55 37.39
CA ILE A 164 -5.42 6.50 37.80
C ILE A 164 -5.74 7.91 37.32
N SER A 165 -6.23 8.05 36.09
CA SER A 165 -6.61 9.36 35.52
C SER A 165 -7.79 9.98 36.25
N ASP A 166 -8.78 9.17 36.63
CA ASP A 166 -9.95 9.60 37.39
C ASP A 166 -9.55 9.95 38.84
N LEU A 167 -8.61 9.21 39.43
CA LEU A 167 -8.05 9.52 40.75
C LEU A 167 -7.31 10.87 40.74
N VAL A 168 -6.58 11.17 39.66
CA VAL A 168 -5.97 12.49 39.45
C VAL A 168 -7.03 13.58 39.30
N SER A 169 -8.12 13.31 38.55
CA SER A 169 -9.25 14.26 38.45
C SER A 169 -9.91 14.52 39.81
N ALA A 170 -10.12 13.49 40.63
CA ALA A 170 -10.64 13.62 41.99
C ALA A 170 -9.70 14.46 42.88
N ALA A 171 -8.40 14.18 42.85
CA ALA A 171 -7.40 14.96 43.60
C ALA A 171 -7.35 16.42 43.17
N LEU A 172 -7.47 16.72 41.87
CA LEU A 172 -7.54 18.10 41.36
C LEU A 172 -8.81 18.83 41.82
N ARG A 173 -9.96 18.14 41.86
CA ARG A 173 -11.21 18.71 42.37
C ARG A 173 -11.10 19.05 43.86
N GLN A 174 -10.58 18.13 44.67
CA GLN A 174 -10.37 18.39 46.10
C GLN A 174 -9.33 19.49 46.32
N ALA A 175 -8.21 19.48 45.59
CA ALA A 175 -7.18 20.52 45.68
C ALA A 175 -7.73 21.90 45.31
N LEU A 176 -8.64 21.98 44.33
CA LEU A 176 -9.31 23.23 43.97
C LEU A 176 -10.21 23.74 45.09
N VAL A 177 -10.99 22.86 45.73
CA VAL A 177 -11.83 23.22 46.90
C VAL A 177 -10.96 23.75 48.05
N ILE A 178 -9.87 23.06 48.37
CA ILE A 178 -8.92 23.49 49.42
C ILE A 178 -8.30 24.84 49.04
N ALA A 179 -7.86 25.01 47.79
CA ALA A 179 -7.29 26.25 47.28
C ALA A 179 -8.27 27.42 47.34
N GLN A 180 -9.53 27.22 46.96
CA GLN A 180 -10.55 28.28 46.99
C GLN A 180 -10.90 28.73 48.40
N ARG A 181 -10.91 27.81 49.38
CA ARG A 181 -11.14 28.14 50.80
C ARG A 181 -10.03 28.98 51.42
N HIS A 182 -8.79 28.76 50.99
CA HIS A 182 -7.60 29.41 51.56
C HIS A 182 -7.05 30.57 50.71
N THR A 183 -7.71 30.90 49.59
CA THR A 183 -7.32 32.03 48.74
C THR A 183 -8.34 33.16 48.84
N PRO A 184 -7.93 34.37 49.26
CA PRO A 184 -8.79 35.55 49.23
C PRO A 184 -9.31 35.86 47.82
N ASP A 185 -10.56 36.32 47.75
CA ASP A 185 -11.27 36.69 46.52
C ASP A 185 -11.43 35.54 45.52
N SER A 186 -11.36 34.28 45.96
CA SER A 186 -11.54 33.10 45.08
C SER A 186 -12.87 33.08 44.34
N GLN A 187 -13.89 33.78 44.87
CA GLN A 187 -15.23 33.93 44.30
C GLN A 187 -15.26 34.89 43.08
N ALA A 188 -14.22 35.71 42.90
CA ALA A 188 -14.15 36.72 41.84
C ALA A 188 -14.00 36.11 40.42
N ALA A 189 -13.72 34.82 40.31
CA ALA A 189 -13.58 34.14 39.03
C ALA A 189 -14.16 32.71 39.05
N ARG A 190 -14.87 32.33 37.98
CA ARG A 190 -15.12 30.92 37.66
C ARG A 190 -13.86 30.35 37.04
N ILE A 191 -13.37 29.22 37.55
CA ILE A 191 -12.13 28.59 37.09
C ILE A 191 -12.47 27.18 36.58
N ALA A 192 -11.91 26.77 35.46
CA ALA A 192 -11.90 25.37 35.03
C ALA A 192 -10.47 24.90 34.72
N ILE A 193 -10.18 23.66 35.13
CA ILE A 193 -8.91 22.96 34.88
C ILE A 193 -9.14 21.95 33.77
N ILE A 194 -8.43 22.11 32.66
CA ILE A 194 -8.50 21.24 31.49
C ILE A 194 -7.28 20.33 31.53
N ALA A 195 -7.48 19.04 31.77
CA ALA A 195 -6.42 18.06 31.65
C ALA A 195 -6.07 17.81 30.18
N MET A 196 -4.77 17.71 29.93
CA MET A 196 -4.18 17.48 28.62
C MET A 196 -3.49 16.11 28.58
N GLY A 197 -2.94 15.76 27.41
CA GLY A 197 -2.08 14.58 27.26
C GLY A 197 -2.71 13.28 27.77
N LYS A 198 -1.95 12.50 28.54
CA LYS A 198 -2.36 11.19 29.04
C LYS A 198 -3.52 11.27 30.05
N THR A 199 -3.53 12.27 30.92
CA THR A 199 -4.61 12.48 31.91
C THR A 199 -5.94 12.81 31.22
N GLY A 200 -5.88 13.69 30.21
CA GLY A 200 -7.05 14.05 29.42
C GLY A 200 -7.60 12.88 28.59
N ALA A 201 -6.71 12.04 28.06
CA ALA A 201 -7.05 10.81 27.35
C ALA A 201 -7.58 9.66 28.22
N ARG A 202 -7.55 9.79 29.56
CA ARG A 202 -7.77 8.69 30.52
C ARG A 202 -6.78 7.52 30.35
N GLU A 203 -5.55 7.84 30.00
CA GLU A 203 -4.45 6.91 29.75
C GLU A 203 -3.22 7.29 30.59
N LEU A 204 -3.38 7.66 31.87
CA LEU A 204 -2.26 8.04 32.72
C LEU A 204 -1.48 6.83 33.28
N ASN A 205 -0.18 7.00 33.49
CA ASN A 205 0.66 6.00 34.17
C ASN A 205 0.68 6.25 35.69
N TYR A 206 1.22 5.30 36.46
CA TYR A 206 1.38 5.44 37.93
C TYR A 206 2.13 6.70 38.36
N ILE A 207 3.17 7.10 37.62
CA ILE A 207 3.91 8.33 37.87
C ILE A 207 4.10 9.06 36.54
N SER A 208 3.48 10.23 36.41
CA SER A 208 3.60 11.10 35.25
C SER A 208 3.31 12.54 35.65
N ASP A 209 3.88 13.47 34.91
CA ASP A 209 3.50 14.88 34.99
C ASP A 209 2.02 14.98 34.57
N VAL A 210 1.26 15.83 35.25
CA VAL A 210 -0.15 16.07 34.91
C VAL A 210 -0.22 17.38 34.15
N ASP A 211 -0.35 17.26 32.83
CA ASP A 211 -0.45 18.39 31.93
C ASP A 211 -1.83 19.04 32.05
N VAL A 212 -1.89 20.36 32.28
CA VAL A 212 -3.14 21.13 32.42
C VAL A 212 -3.12 22.47 31.68
N ILE A 213 -4.31 22.96 31.37
CA ILE A 213 -4.58 24.34 30.95
C ILE A 213 -5.62 24.93 31.90
N TYR A 214 -5.44 26.18 32.30
CA TYR A 214 -6.38 26.90 33.16
C TYR A 214 -7.16 27.94 32.37
N VAL A 215 -8.48 27.87 32.45
CA VAL A 215 -9.37 28.89 31.93
C VAL A 215 -10.16 29.52 33.07
N ALA A 216 -10.29 30.84 33.06
CA ALA A 216 -11.08 31.55 34.07
C ALA A 216 -11.90 32.69 33.46
N GLU A 217 -13.08 32.94 34.02
CA GLU A 217 -13.98 34.03 33.61
C GLU A 217 -14.38 34.87 34.84
N PRO A 218 -14.51 36.20 34.70
CA PRO A 218 -14.88 37.08 35.80
C PRO A 218 -16.28 36.80 36.34
N VAL A 219 -16.45 37.00 37.65
CA VAL A 219 -17.73 37.00 38.36
C VAL A 219 -17.87 38.32 39.09
N GLU A 220 -18.82 39.15 38.65
CA GLU A 220 -19.13 40.44 39.30
C GLU A 220 -17.90 41.36 39.52
N THR A 221 -16.87 41.23 38.67
CA THR A 221 -15.60 41.97 38.73
C THR A 221 -15.01 42.17 37.33
N ASP A 222 -13.91 42.92 37.20
CA ASP A 222 -13.18 43.09 35.95
C ASP A 222 -12.23 41.90 35.63
N GLU A 223 -11.87 41.74 34.36
CA GLU A 223 -11.03 40.63 33.89
C GLU A 223 -9.67 40.56 34.59
N ALA A 224 -9.01 41.69 34.87
CA ALA A 224 -7.70 41.70 35.49
C ALA A 224 -7.75 41.21 36.94
N THR A 225 -8.76 41.67 37.69
CA THR A 225 -9.00 41.21 39.08
C THR A 225 -9.34 39.72 39.12
N ALA A 226 -10.22 39.26 38.22
CA ALA A 226 -10.58 37.85 38.12
C ALA A 226 -9.38 36.95 37.77
N LEU A 227 -8.57 37.31 36.77
CA LEU A 227 -7.39 36.54 36.38
C LEU A 227 -6.31 36.53 37.47
N ALA A 228 -6.16 37.63 38.22
CA ALA A 228 -5.25 37.68 39.36
C ALA A 228 -5.72 36.74 40.49
N ALA A 229 -7.01 36.74 40.83
CA ALA A 229 -7.60 35.82 41.80
C ALA A 229 -7.45 34.36 41.35
N ALA A 230 -7.79 34.07 40.09
CA ALA A 230 -7.66 32.73 39.51
C ALA A 230 -6.20 32.24 39.51
N THR A 231 -5.24 33.11 39.20
CA THR A 231 -3.81 32.80 39.24
C THR A 231 -3.35 32.39 40.64
N ARG A 232 -3.83 33.09 41.69
CA ARG A 232 -3.55 32.70 43.09
C ARG A 232 -4.15 31.34 43.42
N VAL A 233 -5.42 31.10 43.06
CA VAL A 233 -6.10 29.81 43.30
C VAL A 233 -5.36 28.66 42.62
N VAL A 234 -5.01 28.76 41.33
CA VAL A 234 -4.32 27.65 40.63
C VAL A 234 -2.89 27.44 41.13
N THR A 235 -2.23 28.49 41.63
CA THR A 235 -0.93 28.37 42.30
C THR A 235 -1.07 27.61 43.62
N ALA A 236 -2.14 27.87 44.38
CA ALA A 236 -2.47 27.10 45.58
C ALA A 236 -2.81 25.64 45.24
N VAL A 237 -3.55 25.37 44.16
CA VAL A 237 -3.78 23.98 43.67
C VAL A 237 -2.45 23.28 43.40
N SER A 238 -1.51 23.93 42.71
CA SER A 238 -0.17 23.40 42.47
C SER A 238 0.58 23.13 43.78
N ARG A 239 0.49 24.04 44.76
CA ARG A 239 1.06 23.84 46.11
C ARG A 239 0.43 22.63 46.82
N ALA A 240 -0.88 22.45 46.75
CA ALA A 240 -1.58 21.35 47.41
C ALA A 240 -1.15 19.97 46.86
N VAL A 241 -0.95 19.83 45.54
CA VAL A 241 -0.59 18.53 44.94
C VAL A 241 0.92 18.29 44.80
N SER A 242 1.72 19.34 44.60
CA SER A 242 3.15 19.23 44.29
C SER A 242 4.08 19.87 45.33
N GLY A 243 3.55 20.67 46.28
CA GLY A 243 4.35 21.38 47.29
C GLY A 243 4.87 20.51 48.44
N PRO A 244 5.75 21.03 49.31
CA PRO A 244 6.19 20.33 50.51
C PRO A 244 5.01 20.09 51.49
N GLY A 245 5.11 19.07 52.34
CA GLY A 245 4.10 18.73 53.34
C GLY A 245 4.45 17.46 54.13
N SER A 246 3.65 17.14 55.15
CA SER A 246 3.82 15.95 56.00
C SER A 246 3.62 14.62 55.23
N VAL A 247 2.78 14.65 54.20
CA VAL A 247 2.60 13.56 53.24
C VAL A 247 3.31 13.93 51.92
N PRO A 248 4.05 13.01 51.28
CA PRO A 248 4.81 13.31 50.06
C PRO A 248 3.94 13.92 48.94
N PRO A 249 4.52 14.79 48.10
CA PRO A 249 3.80 15.34 46.95
C PRO A 249 3.34 14.23 46.00
N LEU A 250 2.24 14.44 45.29
CA LEU A 250 1.61 13.42 44.45
C LEU A 250 2.34 13.25 43.11
N TRP A 251 2.39 14.33 42.34
CA TRP A 251 3.01 14.40 41.02
C TRP A 251 3.23 15.87 40.65
N PRO A 252 4.10 16.19 39.67
CA PRO A 252 4.27 17.55 39.16
C PRO A 252 3.07 18.00 38.31
N LEU A 253 2.52 19.17 38.58
CA LEU A 253 1.50 19.82 37.76
C LEU A 253 2.18 20.68 36.67
N ASP A 254 2.01 20.33 35.40
CA ASP A 254 2.65 21.01 34.27
C ASP A 254 1.63 21.83 33.45
N ALA A 255 1.82 23.15 33.37
CA ALA A 255 0.99 24.05 32.59
C ALA A 255 1.65 24.53 31.28
N ASN A 256 2.71 23.87 30.80
CA ASN A 256 3.51 24.31 29.65
C ASN A 256 2.83 24.09 28.29
N LEU A 257 1.72 23.35 28.25
CA LEU A 257 0.90 23.20 27.03
C LEU A 257 -0.07 24.36 26.82
N ARG A 258 -0.09 25.36 27.71
CA ARG A 258 -0.90 26.58 27.55
C ARG A 258 -0.34 27.46 26.41
N PRO A 259 -1.16 28.36 25.83
CA PRO A 259 -0.70 29.34 24.84
C PRO A 259 0.56 30.12 25.28
N GLU A 260 1.56 30.17 24.39
CA GLU A 260 2.90 30.74 24.62
C GLU A 260 3.76 29.99 25.66
N GLY A 261 3.33 28.79 26.08
CA GLY A 261 4.09 27.92 26.97
C GLY A 261 4.49 28.60 28.27
N LYS A 262 5.75 28.43 28.70
CA LYS A 262 6.28 29.03 29.95
C LYS A 262 6.25 30.54 29.97
N ASP A 263 6.35 31.17 28.80
CA ASP A 263 6.45 32.62 28.63
C ASP A 263 5.07 33.31 28.64
N GLY A 264 3.98 32.53 28.50
CA GLY A 264 2.61 33.03 28.56
C GLY A 264 2.01 33.11 29.97
N PRO A 265 0.94 33.90 30.18
CA PRO A 265 0.17 33.93 31.42
C PRO A 265 -0.32 32.53 31.82
N LEU A 266 -0.30 32.25 33.13
CA LEU A 266 -0.68 30.95 33.69
C LEU A 266 -2.18 30.64 33.51
N VAL A 267 -3.02 31.66 33.64
CA VAL A 267 -4.47 31.60 33.48
C VAL A 267 -4.90 32.63 32.45
N ARG A 268 -5.83 32.26 31.58
CA ARG A 268 -6.44 33.18 30.59
C ARG A 268 -7.96 33.01 30.55
N THR A 269 -8.64 34.00 30.00
CA THR A 269 -10.05 33.89 29.60
C THR A 269 -10.24 32.92 28.44
N LEU A 270 -11.46 32.44 28.23
CA LEU A 270 -11.81 31.62 27.08
C LEU A 270 -11.58 32.40 25.78
N ALA A 271 -12.01 33.66 25.76
CA ALA A 271 -11.81 34.56 24.61
C ALA A 271 -10.32 34.72 24.26
N SER A 272 -9.45 34.89 25.26
CA SER A 272 -8.00 34.98 25.05
C SER A 272 -7.38 33.69 24.48
N HIS A 273 -7.85 32.51 24.91
CA HIS A 273 -7.42 31.24 24.32
C HIS A 273 -7.83 31.12 22.85
N ILE A 274 -9.10 31.42 22.53
CA ILE A 274 -9.63 31.35 21.16
C ILE A 274 -8.83 32.28 20.23
N ALA A 275 -8.64 33.53 20.65
CA ALA A 275 -7.87 34.52 19.86
C ALA A 275 -6.43 34.06 19.58
N TYR A 276 -5.83 33.29 20.50
CA TYR A 276 -4.51 32.71 20.27
C TYR A 276 -4.53 31.59 19.23
N TYR A 277 -5.47 30.66 19.36
CA TYR A 277 -5.57 29.52 18.43
C TYR A 277 -5.92 29.94 17.00
N GLU A 278 -6.66 31.04 16.84
CA GLU A 278 -6.98 31.62 15.53
C GLU A 278 -5.75 32.19 14.80
N ARG A 279 -4.83 32.84 15.53
CA ARG A 279 -3.80 33.70 14.93
C ARG A 279 -2.39 33.14 14.95
N TRP A 280 -2.02 32.38 15.99
CA TRP A 280 -0.61 32.05 16.25
C TRP A 280 -0.35 30.56 16.49
N ALA A 281 -1.38 29.71 16.51
CA ALA A 281 -1.21 28.30 16.83
C ALA A 281 -0.46 27.50 15.75
N LYS A 282 0.49 26.71 16.22
CA LYS A 282 1.25 25.73 15.45
C LYS A 282 0.49 24.41 15.39
N ASP A 283 0.72 23.65 14.32
CA ASP A 283 -0.02 22.42 14.01
C ASP A 283 0.04 21.35 15.11
N TRP A 284 1.15 21.28 15.87
CA TRP A 284 1.31 20.34 16.98
C TRP A 284 0.43 20.67 18.20
N GLU A 285 0.01 21.92 18.37
CA GLU A 285 -0.87 22.32 19.47
C GLU A 285 -2.25 21.65 19.32
N PHE A 286 -2.72 21.47 18.08
CA PHE A 286 -3.98 20.74 17.82
C PHE A 286 -3.87 19.24 18.09
N GLN A 287 -2.70 18.62 17.88
CA GLN A 287 -2.45 17.24 18.31
C GLN A 287 -2.53 17.10 19.84
N ALA A 288 -2.05 18.09 20.60
CA ALA A 288 -2.17 18.09 22.06
C ALA A 288 -3.64 18.28 22.50
N LEU A 289 -4.37 19.18 21.84
CA LEU A 289 -5.77 19.50 22.13
C LEU A 289 -6.74 18.33 21.86
N LEU A 290 -6.38 17.34 21.03
CA LEU A 290 -7.15 16.09 20.88
C LEU A 290 -7.50 15.42 22.21
N LYS A 291 -6.66 15.62 23.23
CA LYS A 291 -6.82 14.98 24.53
C LYS A 291 -7.44 15.91 25.59
N ALA A 292 -7.81 17.14 25.25
CA ALA A 292 -8.36 18.11 26.20
C ALA A 292 -9.65 17.57 26.87
N ARG A 293 -9.65 17.56 28.21
CA ARG A 293 -10.78 17.11 29.04
C ARG A 293 -10.93 17.99 30.28
N PRO A 294 -12.09 18.62 30.53
CA PRO A 294 -12.36 19.28 31.80
C PRO A 294 -12.30 18.26 32.94
N VAL A 295 -11.56 18.57 34.01
CA VAL A 295 -11.37 17.64 35.15
C VAL A 295 -11.70 18.23 36.51
N ALA A 296 -11.69 19.55 36.65
CA ALA A 296 -12.02 20.23 37.90
C ALA A 296 -12.50 21.67 37.63
N GLY A 297 -13.25 22.23 38.59
CA GLY A 297 -13.76 23.60 38.52
C GLY A 297 -15.16 23.70 37.92
N ASN A 298 -15.47 24.86 37.32
CA ASN A 298 -16.78 25.16 36.77
C ASN A 298 -17.04 24.32 35.50
N GLU A 299 -18.06 23.46 35.57
CA GLU A 299 -18.39 22.50 34.50
C GLU A 299 -18.81 23.19 33.20
N GLU A 300 -19.63 24.25 33.28
CA GLU A 300 -20.08 25.01 32.12
C GLU A 300 -18.91 25.66 31.38
N LEU A 301 -17.97 26.28 32.11
CA LEU A 301 -16.79 26.89 31.53
C LEU A 301 -15.87 25.84 30.88
N GLY A 302 -15.70 24.68 31.51
CA GLY A 302 -14.94 23.57 30.93
C GLY A 302 -15.58 23.01 29.65
N ALA A 303 -16.90 22.86 29.64
CA ALA A 303 -17.65 22.46 28.46
C ALA A 303 -17.53 23.49 27.34
N ALA A 304 -17.65 24.79 27.67
CA ALA A 304 -17.48 25.89 26.72
C ALA A 304 -16.07 25.92 26.12
N TYR A 305 -15.02 25.73 26.92
CA TYR A 305 -13.65 25.62 26.42
C TYR A 305 -13.51 24.47 25.42
N THR A 306 -14.02 23.29 25.77
CA THR A 306 -13.94 22.10 24.92
C THR A 306 -14.69 22.32 23.60
N ALA A 307 -15.90 22.88 23.65
CA ALA A 307 -16.68 23.20 22.45
C ALA A 307 -15.96 24.23 21.56
N ALA A 308 -15.34 25.25 22.14
CA ALA A 308 -14.64 26.29 21.41
C ALA A 308 -13.38 25.79 20.70
N VAL A 309 -12.63 24.84 21.26
CA VAL A 309 -11.40 24.34 20.63
C VAL A 309 -11.64 23.29 19.54
N GLN A 310 -12.81 22.63 19.53
CA GLN A 310 -13.13 21.54 18.59
C GLN A 310 -13.00 21.93 17.11
N PRO A 311 -13.55 23.07 16.63
CA PRO A 311 -13.42 23.47 15.23
C PRO A 311 -11.97 23.63 14.79
N PHE A 312 -11.08 24.12 15.66
CA PHE A 312 -9.67 24.29 15.34
C PHE A 312 -8.93 22.95 15.24
N ILE A 313 -9.26 21.98 16.10
CA ILE A 313 -8.67 20.63 16.07
C ILE A 313 -9.00 19.94 14.74
N TRP A 314 -10.28 19.96 14.36
CA TRP A 314 -10.77 19.20 13.19
C TRP A 314 -10.67 19.95 11.86
N SER A 315 -10.15 21.18 11.84
CA SER A 315 -9.76 21.88 10.61
C SER A 315 -8.23 21.92 10.41
N ALA A 316 -7.45 21.54 11.44
CA ALA A 316 -5.99 21.68 11.43
C ALA A 316 -5.30 20.95 10.25
N SER A 317 -5.82 19.80 9.84
CA SER A 317 -5.21 19.00 8.76
C SER A 317 -5.43 19.57 7.36
N GLY A 318 -6.33 20.53 7.18
CA GLY A 318 -6.52 21.24 5.92
C GLY A 318 -5.47 22.33 5.65
N ARG A 319 -4.54 22.57 6.59
CA ARG A 319 -3.43 23.51 6.40
C ARG A 319 -2.38 22.94 5.44
N ASP A 320 -1.77 23.82 4.64
CA ASP A 320 -0.70 23.45 3.72
C ASP A 320 0.43 22.69 4.44
N GLN A 321 0.84 21.55 3.88
CA GLN A 321 1.94 20.71 4.38
C GLN A 321 1.77 20.21 5.84
N PHE A 322 0.54 20.10 6.35
CA PHE A 322 0.28 19.63 7.71
C PHE A 322 0.87 18.23 8.00
N VAL A 323 0.70 17.29 7.06
CA VAL A 323 1.19 15.91 7.18
C VAL A 323 2.72 15.87 7.19
N GLU A 324 3.35 16.62 6.29
CA GLU A 324 4.80 16.76 6.19
C GLU A 324 5.39 17.38 7.47
N THR A 325 4.78 18.45 7.97
CA THR A 325 5.20 19.14 9.20
C THR A 325 5.08 18.21 10.42
N SER A 326 4.01 17.44 10.50
CA SER A 326 3.82 16.41 11.53
C SER A 326 4.91 15.33 11.48
N ARG A 327 5.26 14.85 10.28
CA ARG A 327 6.34 13.87 10.07
C ARG A 327 7.71 14.43 10.46
N GLN A 328 8.02 15.66 10.06
CA GLN A 328 9.27 16.34 10.43
C GLN A 328 9.39 16.54 11.95
N MET A 329 8.28 16.89 12.62
CA MET A 329 8.25 17.00 14.08
C MET A 329 8.60 15.66 14.74
N ARG A 330 8.03 14.55 14.27
CA ARG A 330 8.34 13.21 14.80
C ARG A 330 9.81 12.86 14.65
N ALA A 331 10.38 13.12 13.47
CA ALA A 331 11.79 12.87 13.17
C ALA A 331 12.71 13.71 14.09
N ARG A 332 12.37 14.98 14.34
CA ARG A 332 13.10 15.85 15.26
C ARG A 332 13.03 15.35 16.71
N VAL A 333 11.88 14.87 17.17
CA VAL A 333 11.75 14.29 18.54
C VAL A 333 12.57 13.01 18.67
N GLU A 334 12.71 12.23 17.60
CA GLU A 334 13.55 11.02 17.60
C GLU A 334 15.05 11.38 17.68
N SER A 335 15.48 12.42 16.96
CA SER A 335 16.90 12.80 16.88
C SER A 335 17.46 13.49 18.13
N THR A 336 16.60 13.97 19.05
CA THR A 336 17.02 14.57 20.33
C THR A 336 17.33 13.54 21.42
N ILE A 337 17.10 12.26 21.16
CA ILE A 337 17.36 11.18 22.11
C ILE A 337 18.88 10.95 22.20
N ALA A 338 19.42 10.96 23.43
CA ALA A 338 20.82 10.66 23.67
C ALA A 338 21.19 9.26 23.13
N THR A 339 22.30 9.15 22.38
CA THR A 339 22.72 7.91 21.70
C THR A 339 22.81 6.71 22.63
N ARG A 340 23.25 6.92 23.88
CA ARG A 340 23.35 5.86 24.91
C ARG A 340 22.00 5.27 25.33
N ASP A 341 20.92 6.03 25.23
CA ASP A 341 19.58 5.68 25.71
C ASP A 341 18.67 5.22 24.55
N ALA A 342 19.00 5.55 23.31
CA ALA A 342 18.18 5.29 22.12
C ALA A 342 17.81 3.81 21.92
N ALA A 343 18.72 2.89 22.28
CA ALA A 343 18.47 1.45 22.19
C ALA A 343 17.49 0.94 23.25
N ARG A 344 17.29 1.68 24.36
CA ARG A 344 16.48 1.28 25.52
C ARG A 344 15.28 2.20 25.79
N GLN A 345 15.07 3.21 24.95
CA GLN A 345 13.95 4.16 25.07
C GLN A 345 12.62 3.53 24.64
N ILE A 346 11.70 3.40 25.59
CA ILE A 346 10.39 2.77 25.40
C ILE A 346 9.37 3.77 24.85
N LYS A 347 9.51 5.05 25.21
CA LYS A 347 8.54 6.09 24.85
C LYS A 347 8.86 6.76 23.52
N LEU A 348 10.06 7.35 23.39
CA LEU A 348 10.41 8.24 22.27
C LEU A 348 11.20 7.56 21.14
N GLY A 349 11.81 6.39 21.41
CA GLY A 349 12.62 5.67 20.44
C GLY A 349 11.80 5.11 19.27
N ALA A 350 12.48 4.75 18.18
CA ALA A 350 11.86 4.06 17.04
C ALA A 350 11.11 2.80 17.50
N GLY A 351 9.84 2.65 17.13
CA GLY A 351 9.00 1.53 17.56
C GLY A 351 8.47 1.64 19.00
N GLY A 352 8.62 2.80 19.64
CA GLY A 352 8.13 3.07 20.99
C GLY A 352 6.67 3.54 21.04
N LEU A 353 6.21 3.90 22.25
CA LEU A 353 4.84 4.38 22.49
C LEU A 353 4.44 5.55 21.57
N ARG A 354 5.37 6.50 21.35
CA ARG A 354 5.08 7.69 20.56
C ARG A 354 4.82 7.37 19.08
N ASP A 355 5.39 6.31 18.53
CA ASP A 355 5.12 5.87 17.15
C ASP A 355 3.69 5.37 17.01
N VAL A 356 3.12 4.72 18.03
CA VAL A 356 1.70 4.34 18.05
C VAL A 356 0.81 5.57 18.18
N GLU A 357 1.07 6.41 19.19
CA GLU A 357 0.29 7.63 19.48
C GLU A 357 0.24 8.55 18.25
N PHE A 358 1.38 8.81 17.61
CA PHE A 358 1.46 9.69 16.44
C PHE A 358 0.73 9.11 15.23
N THR A 359 0.87 7.79 15.00
CA THR A 359 0.13 7.11 13.93
C THR A 359 -1.38 7.33 14.07
N VAL A 360 -1.89 7.06 15.27
CA VAL A 360 -3.33 7.18 15.55
C VAL A 360 -3.78 8.63 15.48
N GLN A 361 -3.06 9.56 16.11
CA GLN A 361 -3.43 10.98 16.14
C GLN A 361 -3.42 11.64 14.76
N LEU A 362 -2.44 11.32 13.91
CA LEU A 362 -2.42 11.85 12.54
C LEU A 362 -3.63 11.38 11.75
N LEU A 363 -3.96 10.09 11.83
CA LEU A 363 -5.15 9.55 11.16
C LEU A 363 -6.45 10.15 11.71
N GLN A 364 -6.54 10.39 13.03
CA GLN A 364 -7.67 11.11 13.62
C GLN A 364 -7.79 12.52 13.05
N LEU A 365 -6.70 13.27 12.92
CA LEU A 365 -6.76 14.65 12.42
C LEU A 365 -7.09 14.72 10.93
N VAL A 366 -6.56 13.79 10.12
CA VAL A 366 -6.86 13.75 8.68
C VAL A 366 -8.31 13.33 8.44
N HIS A 367 -8.80 12.28 9.10
CA HIS A 367 -10.10 11.70 8.80
C HIS A 367 -11.24 12.17 9.72
N GLY A 368 -10.94 12.65 10.92
CA GLY A 368 -11.92 13.13 11.91
C GLY A 368 -12.60 14.45 11.56
N ARG A 369 -12.16 15.10 10.47
CA ARG A 369 -12.86 16.23 9.84
C ARG A 369 -14.29 15.81 9.46
N VAL A 370 -14.38 14.64 8.81
CA VAL A 370 -15.60 14.14 8.16
C VAL A 370 -16.20 12.92 8.85
N ASP A 371 -15.44 12.27 9.74
CA ASP A 371 -15.89 11.12 10.51
C ASP A 371 -15.83 11.42 12.01
N GLU A 372 -16.96 11.85 12.57
CA GLU A 372 -17.04 12.24 13.98
C GLU A 372 -16.77 11.06 14.94
N SER A 373 -16.91 9.81 14.46
CA SER A 373 -16.61 8.62 15.28
C SER A 373 -15.12 8.53 15.65
N LEU A 374 -14.24 9.22 14.92
CA LEU A 374 -12.82 9.32 15.23
C LEU A 374 -12.51 10.39 16.28
N ARG A 375 -13.47 11.22 16.70
CA ARG A 375 -13.28 12.32 17.66
C ARG A 375 -13.24 11.86 19.12
N VAL A 376 -12.64 10.70 19.36
CA VAL A 376 -12.43 10.10 20.68
C VAL A 376 -11.06 10.46 21.25
N ARG A 377 -10.94 10.46 22.58
CA ARG A 377 -9.71 10.88 23.26
C ARG A 377 -8.75 9.74 23.52
N SER A 378 -9.19 8.51 23.76
CA SER A 378 -8.23 7.40 23.97
C SER A 378 -7.56 6.99 22.66
N THR A 379 -6.27 6.67 22.73
CA THR A 379 -5.48 6.09 21.65
C THR A 379 -6.04 4.74 21.22
N LEU A 380 -6.45 3.88 22.18
CA LEU A 380 -7.01 2.56 21.87
C LEU A 380 -8.43 2.66 21.28
N GLU A 381 -9.27 3.56 21.81
CA GLU A 381 -10.59 3.83 21.23
C GLU A 381 -10.48 4.38 19.80
N ALA A 382 -9.55 5.32 19.57
CA ALA A 382 -9.29 5.86 18.25
C ALA A 382 -8.79 4.78 17.28
N LEU A 383 -7.88 3.91 17.73
CA LEU A 383 -7.40 2.79 16.91
C LEU A 383 -8.52 1.80 16.56
N ALA A 384 -9.47 1.55 17.48
CA ALA A 384 -10.65 0.74 17.22
C ALA A 384 -11.59 1.41 16.21
N ALA A 385 -11.87 2.70 16.36
CA ALA A 385 -12.69 3.47 15.41
C ALA A 385 -12.05 3.52 14.01
N LEU A 386 -10.72 3.68 13.94
CA LEU A 386 -9.97 3.64 12.68
C LEU A 386 -10.07 2.28 11.97
N ARG A 387 -10.09 1.18 12.74
CA ARG A 387 -10.30 -0.18 12.21
C ARG A 387 -11.73 -0.37 11.72
N ASP A 388 -12.72 0.00 12.53
CA ASP A 388 -14.14 -0.25 12.26
C ASP A 388 -14.65 0.56 11.06
N ASN A 389 -13.97 1.65 10.75
CA ASN A 389 -14.21 2.48 9.56
C ASN A 389 -13.25 2.22 8.39
N GLY A 390 -12.33 1.26 8.51
CA GLY A 390 -11.52 0.77 7.38
C GLY A 390 -10.25 1.57 7.07
N TYR A 391 -9.95 2.64 7.82
CA TYR A 391 -8.73 3.45 7.68
C TYR A 391 -7.46 2.62 7.98
N VAL A 392 -7.52 1.72 8.96
CA VAL A 392 -6.44 0.80 9.33
C VAL A 392 -6.88 -0.65 9.06
N ALA A 393 -5.97 -1.50 8.56
CA ALA A 393 -6.28 -2.91 8.38
C ALA A 393 -6.54 -3.59 9.73
N ARG A 394 -7.49 -4.53 9.77
CA ARG A 394 -7.84 -5.26 11.00
C ARG A 394 -6.63 -5.91 11.66
N THR A 395 -5.81 -6.63 10.90
CA THR A 395 -4.59 -7.28 11.39
C THR A 395 -3.57 -6.31 11.97
N ASP A 396 -3.45 -5.13 11.36
CA ASP A 396 -2.47 -4.11 11.78
C ASP A 396 -2.95 -3.38 13.04
N SER A 397 -4.25 -3.11 13.12
CA SER A 397 -4.90 -2.55 14.32
C SER A 397 -4.82 -3.51 15.51
N GLU A 398 -5.13 -4.80 15.31
CA GLU A 398 -5.01 -5.83 16.36
C GLU A 398 -3.58 -5.94 16.90
N LYS A 399 -2.57 -5.88 16.03
CA LYS A 399 -1.15 -5.85 16.44
C LYS A 399 -0.79 -4.57 17.20
N LEU A 400 -1.14 -3.40 16.68
CA LEU A 400 -0.85 -2.12 17.33
C LEU A 400 -1.51 -2.01 18.70
N ASP A 401 -2.75 -2.48 18.85
CA ASP A 401 -3.46 -2.54 20.14
C ASP A 401 -2.67 -3.39 21.15
N ALA A 402 -2.35 -4.63 20.77
CA ALA A 402 -1.59 -5.55 21.63
C ALA A 402 -0.21 -4.99 22.01
N HIS A 403 0.51 -4.40 21.05
CA HIS A 403 1.81 -3.78 21.29
C HIS A 403 1.73 -2.55 22.19
N TYR A 404 0.72 -1.69 22.01
CA TYR A 404 0.51 -0.53 22.87
C TYR A 404 0.22 -0.97 24.32
N ARG A 405 -0.66 -1.96 24.51
CA ARG A 405 -0.92 -2.55 25.83
C ARG A 405 0.33 -3.13 26.48
N PHE A 406 1.14 -3.86 25.71
CA PHE A 406 2.42 -4.40 26.19
C PHE A 406 3.36 -3.27 26.65
N LEU A 407 3.62 -2.29 25.79
CA LEU A 407 4.56 -1.19 26.08
C LEU A 407 4.11 -0.34 27.27
N ARG A 408 2.81 -0.09 27.38
CA ARG A 408 2.26 0.69 28.50
C ARG A 408 2.27 -0.09 29.82
N THR A 409 1.98 -1.40 29.78
CA THR A 409 2.12 -2.27 30.96
C THR A 409 3.59 -2.33 31.40
N LEU A 410 4.52 -2.46 30.45
CA LEU A 410 5.96 -2.41 30.70
C LEU A 410 6.37 -1.09 31.37
N GLU A 411 5.89 0.05 30.85
CA GLU A 411 6.12 1.37 31.45
C GLU A 411 5.58 1.44 32.90
N HIS A 412 4.39 0.88 33.17
CA HIS A 412 3.84 0.79 34.53
C HIS A 412 4.75 -0.03 35.46
N ARG A 413 5.24 -1.19 35.01
CA ARG A 413 6.11 -2.06 35.83
C ARG A 413 7.45 -1.41 36.14
N ILE A 414 8.02 -0.67 35.19
CA ILE A 414 9.25 0.08 35.44
C ILE A 414 9.04 1.15 36.53
N GLN A 415 7.91 1.86 36.49
CA GLN A 415 7.64 2.96 37.42
C GLN A 415 7.30 2.49 38.84
N LEU A 416 6.52 1.40 38.98
CA LEU A 416 5.96 0.94 40.25
C LEU A 416 7.01 0.60 41.32
N GLN A 417 8.20 0.13 40.92
CA GLN A 417 9.19 -0.39 41.86
C GLN A 417 9.64 0.63 42.91
N LYS A 418 9.86 1.88 42.46
CA LYS A 418 10.32 3.02 43.28
C LYS A 418 9.37 4.20 43.23
N MET A 419 8.26 4.10 42.51
CA MET A 419 7.37 5.22 42.19
C MET A 419 8.15 6.39 41.58
N ARG A 420 8.96 6.08 40.54
CA ARG A 420 9.79 7.06 39.83
C ARG A 420 9.56 6.99 38.33
N ARG A 421 9.61 8.15 37.68
CA ARG A 421 9.57 8.24 36.21
C ARG A 421 10.84 7.62 35.62
N SER A 422 10.67 6.64 34.75
CA SER A 422 11.71 6.18 33.83
C SER A 422 11.06 5.84 32.49
N GLN A 423 11.76 6.18 31.41
CA GLN A 423 11.37 5.88 30.02
C GLN A 423 12.39 4.96 29.34
N VAL A 424 13.36 4.47 30.12
CA VAL A 424 14.46 3.62 29.68
C VAL A 424 14.29 2.25 30.36
N LEU A 425 14.38 1.19 29.57
CA LEU A 425 14.44 -0.18 30.09
C LEU A 425 15.76 -0.36 30.88
N PRO A 426 15.73 -0.86 32.12
CA PRO A 426 16.95 -1.10 32.89
C PRO A 426 17.83 -2.18 32.25
N ASP A 427 19.14 -2.12 32.46
CA ASP A 427 20.11 -3.19 32.11
C ASP A 427 20.39 -4.17 33.25
N ASP A 428 20.01 -3.82 34.48
CA ASP A 428 20.21 -4.67 35.64
C ASP A 428 19.38 -5.97 35.54
N PRO A 429 20.02 -7.16 35.52
CA PRO A 429 19.32 -8.44 35.35
C PRO A 429 18.26 -8.72 36.43
N VAL A 430 18.48 -8.23 37.66
CA VAL A 430 17.54 -8.40 38.77
C VAL A 430 16.27 -7.57 38.52
N GLN A 431 16.42 -6.31 38.11
CA GLN A 431 15.29 -5.47 37.71
C GLN A 431 14.54 -6.05 36.50
N LEU A 432 15.25 -6.51 35.47
CA LEU A 432 14.62 -7.11 34.30
C LEU A 432 13.82 -8.37 34.65
N ARG A 433 14.36 -9.26 35.48
CA ARG A 433 13.65 -10.44 35.97
C ARG A 433 12.40 -10.08 36.78
N ARG A 434 12.49 -9.07 37.65
CA ARG A 434 11.33 -8.56 38.41
C ARG A 434 10.24 -8.06 37.46
N ILE A 435 10.60 -7.25 36.48
CA ILE A 435 9.65 -6.72 35.49
C ILE A 435 9.04 -7.87 34.68
N ALA A 436 9.83 -8.83 34.19
CA ALA A 436 9.36 -9.99 33.43
C ALA A 436 8.28 -10.76 34.20
N ARG A 437 8.55 -11.09 35.47
CA ARG A 437 7.58 -11.75 36.36
C ARG A 437 6.33 -10.91 36.60
N ALA A 438 6.47 -9.59 36.71
CA ALA A 438 5.35 -8.67 36.92
C ALA A 438 4.49 -8.43 35.66
N MET A 439 5.00 -8.75 34.46
CA MET A 439 4.23 -8.72 33.21
C MET A 439 3.23 -9.87 33.11
N LYS A 440 3.52 -11.02 33.75
CA LYS A 440 2.67 -12.24 33.76
C LYS A 440 2.26 -12.69 32.36
N ILE A 441 3.23 -12.73 31.45
CA ILE A 441 3.03 -13.24 30.09
C ILE A 441 3.60 -14.65 30.05
N GLU A 442 2.82 -15.59 29.51
CA GLU A 442 3.27 -16.97 29.32
C GLU A 442 4.56 -17.00 28.48
N GLY A 443 5.56 -17.75 28.94
CA GLY A 443 6.87 -17.81 28.28
C GLY A 443 7.80 -16.62 28.55
N ILE A 444 7.40 -15.64 29.37
CA ILE A 444 8.25 -14.50 29.77
C ILE A 444 8.37 -14.47 31.31
N SER A 445 9.47 -15.01 31.81
CA SER A 445 9.77 -15.12 33.24
C SER A 445 11.18 -14.64 33.61
N THR A 446 12.05 -14.49 32.62
CA THR A 446 13.42 -14.01 32.74
C THR A 446 13.60 -12.64 32.08
N GLY A 447 14.68 -11.95 32.43
CA GLY A 447 15.01 -10.66 31.81
C GLY A 447 15.29 -10.78 30.31
N GLU A 448 15.98 -11.83 29.88
CA GLU A 448 16.33 -12.07 28.48
C GLU A 448 15.08 -12.29 27.61
N GLU A 449 14.12 -13.10 28.07
CA GLU A 449 12.83 -13.31 27.39
C GLU A 449 12.04 -12.01 27.25
N LEU A 450 12.06 -11.16 28.28
CA LEU A 450 11.39 -9.86 28.25
C LEU A 450 12.04 -8.92 27.21
N GLU A 451 13.36 -8.87 27.16
CA GLU A 451 14.09 -8.05 26.20
C GLU A 451 13.86 -8.52 24.76
N GLU A 452 13.81 -9.84 24.53
CA GLU A 452 13.47 -10.42 23.22
C GLU A 452 12.06 -10.05 22.78
N ALA A 453 11.07 -10.26 23.66
CA ALA A 453 9.69 -9.89 23.40
C ALA A 453 9.57 -8.39 23.11
N TRP A 454 10.24 -7.53 23.89
CA TRP A 454 10.23 -6.09 23.68
C TRP A 454 10.89 -5.69 22.35
N ARG A 455 12.00 -6.32 21.95
CA ARG A 455 12.64 -6.09 20.65
C ARG A 455 11.72 -6.46 19.49
N ALA A 456 11.00 -7.59 19.59
CA ALA A 456 10.02 -8.00 18.59
C ALA A 456 8.87 -6.98 18.48
N VAL A 457 8.30 -6.57 19.61
CA VAL A 457 7.26 -5.52 19.68
C VAL A 457 7.74 -4.23 19.04
N ARG A 458 8.95 -3.76 19.38
CA ARG A 458 9.55 -2.54 18.85
C ARG A 458 9.69 -2.60 17.32
N SER A 459 10.19 -3.72 16.79
CA SER A 459 10.34 -3.93 15.36
C SER A 459 8.99 -3.86 14.64
N ASP A 460 7.98 -4.57 15.16
CA ASP A 460 6.65 -4.59 14.57
C ASP A 460 5.95 -3.23 14.62
N VAL A 461 6.02 -2.52 15.75
CA VAL A 461 5.50 -1.15 15.85
C VAL A 461 6.18 -0.23 14.86
N ARG A 462 7.51 -0.31 14.70
CA ARG A 462 8.22 0.55 13.74
C ARG A 462 7.79 0.25 12.30
N ARG A 463 7.70 -1.02 11.93
CA ARG A 463 7.23 -1.45 10.61
C ARG A 463 5.81 -0.95 10.33
N LEU A 464 4.89 -1.09 11.30
CA LEU A 464 3.50 -0.64 11.17
C LEU A 464 3.38 0.89 11.14
N HIS A 465 4.15 1.61 11.97
CA HIS A 465 4.24 3.05 11.93
C HIS A 465 4.72 3.53 10.56
N GLN A 466 5.79 2.94 10.02
CA GLN A 466 6.27 3.27 8.68
C GLN A 466 5.21 3.01 7.60
N ALA A 467 4.56 1.85 7.63
CA ALA A 467 3.56 1.46 6.63
C ALA A 467 2.26 2.29 6.68
N ILE A 468 1.90 2.87 7.83
CA ILE A 468 0.63 3.61 8.02
C ILE A 468 0.86 5.12 8.02
N TYR A 469 1.81 5.60 8.83
CA TYR A 469 2.08 7.02 9.02
C TYR A 469 2.69 7.68 7.78
N TYR A 470 3.46 6.92 6.99
CA TYR A 470 4.09 7.40 5.76
C TYR A 470 3.34 7.01 4.48
N ARG A 471 2.06 6.64 4.59
CA ARG A 471 1.24 6.29 3.42
C ARG A 471 1.24 7.43 2.38
N PRO A 472 1.43 7.12 1.08
CA PRO A 472 1.45 8.12 0.02
C PRO A 472 0.12 8.85 -0.19
N LEU A 473 -1.01 8.20 0.09
CA LEU A 473 -2.34 8.79 -0.10
C LEU A 473 -2.77 9.72 1.05
N LEU A 474 -2.10 9.68 2.20
CA LEU A 474 -2.47 10.50 3.36
C LEU A 474 -2.33 12.01 3.08
N PRO A 475 -1.23 12.50 2.49
CA PRO A 475 -1.10 13.90 2.09
C PRO A 475 -2.18 14.36 1.12
N GLU A 476 -2.49 13.55 0.10
CA GLU A 476 -3.54 13.88 -0.88
C GLU A 476 -4.93 13.94 -0.23
N ALA A 477 -5.23 13.01 0.67
CA ALA A 477 -6.48 13.04 1.44
C ALA A 477 -6.59 14.27 2.37
N ALA A 478 -5.47 14.79 2.88
CA ALA A 478 -5.46 15.99 3.73
C ALA A 478 -5.73 17.28 2.95
N LYS A 479 -5.35 17.33 1.66
CA LYS A 479 -5.57 18.48 0.76
C LYS A 479 -7.02 18.64 0.28
N LEU A 480 -7.85 17.61 0.44
CA LEU A 480 -9.26 17.67 0.06
C LEU A 480 -9.98 18.73 0.92
N SER A 481 -10.82 19.54 0.28
CA SER A 481 -11.65 20.50 1.01
C SER A 481 -12.78 19.77 1.76
N ASP A 482 -13.32 20.35 2.85
CA ASP A 482 -14.48 19.76 3.56
C ASP A 482 -15.69 19.58 2.63
N ASP A 483 -15.77 20.52 1.69
CA ASP A 483 -16.69 20.57 0.58
C ASP A 483 -16.52 19.38 -0.39
N ASP A 484 -15.32 18.84 -0.64
CA ASP A 484 -15.10 17.73 -1.60
C ASP A 484 -15.57 16.37 -1.08
N ILE A 485 -15.95 16.29 0.20
CA ILE A 485 -16.19 15.03 0.90
C ILE A 485 -17.68 14.84 1.25
N SER A 486 -18.47 15.90 1.25
CA SER A 486 -19.91 15.87 1.54
C SER A 486 -20.66 16.77 0.57
N LEU A 487 -21.32 16.19 -0.44
CA LEU A 487 -22.10 16.97 -1.40
C LEU A 487 -23.47 16.38 -1.68
N ASP A 488 -24.41 17.31 -1.87
CA ASP A 488 -25.64 17.10 -2.62
C ASP A 488 -25.33 16.71 -4.08
N ARG A 489 -26.22 15.93 -4.71
CA ARG A 489 -25.97 15.34 -6.04
C ARG A 489 -25.74 16.39 -7.14
N GLU A 490 -26.41 17.53 -7.04
CA GLU A 490 -26.30 18.62 -8.03
C GLU A 490 -24.94 19.32 -7.92
N ALA A 491 -24.50 19.66 -6.71
CA ALA A 491 -23.19 20.27 -6.46
C ALA A 491 -22.02 19.33 -6.82
N ALA A 492 -22.17 18.02 -6.61
CA ALA A 492 -21.18 17.03 -7.02
C ALA A 492 -21.03 16.96 -8.56
N ALA A 493 -22.14 17.08 -9.29
CA ALA A 493 -22.12 17.06 -10.75
C ALA A 493 -21.39 18.30 -11.32
N ASP A 494 -21.68 19.50 -10.79
CA ASP A 494 -21.02 20.74 -11.23
C ASP A 494 -19.50 20.70 -11.04
N ARG A 495 -19.02 20.08 -9.95
CA ARG A 495 -17.58 19.94 -9.70
C ARG A 495 -16.91 18.95 -10.64
N LEU A 496 -17.55 17.80 -10.87
CA LEU A 496 -17.06 16.82 -11.83
C LEU A 496 -16.94 17.45 -13.23
N ALA A 497 -17.91 18.28 -13.63
CA ALA A 497 -17.81 19.06 -14.85
C ALA A 497 -16.62 20.04 -14.81
N GLY A 498 -16.41 20.73 -13.68
CA GLY A 498 -15.31 21.67 -13.48
C GLY A 498 -13.91 21.06 -13.58
N ILE A 499 -13.75 19.77 -13.24
CA ILE A 499 -12.47 19.04 -13.35
C ILE A 499 -12.35 18.22 -14.64
N GLY A 500 -13.36 18.20 -15.52
CA GLY A 500 -13.23 17.62 -16.87
C GLY A 500 -14.09 16.39 -17.19
N TYR A 501 -15.01 15.97 -16.32
CA TYR A 501 -15.98 14.92 -16.66
C TYR A 501 -17.03 15.43 -17.64
N ARG A 502 -17.33 14.64 -18.67
CA ARG A 502 -18.29 15.01 -19.73
C ARG A 502 -19.72 14.61 -19.40
N ASP A 503 -19.93 13.55 -18.60
CA ASP A 503 -21.24 13.10 -18.12
C ASP A 503 -21.25 13.05 -16.57
N PRO A 504 -21.23 14.23 -15.93
CA PRO A 504 -21.10 14.33 -14.47
C PRO A 504 -22.28 13.69 -13.72
N VAL A 505 -23.49 13.71 -14.30
CA VAL A 505 -24.68 13.08 -13.71
C VAL A 505 -24.49 11.56 -13.60
N ARG A 506 -23.99 10.93 -14.67
CA ARG A 506 -23.71 9.49 -14.66
C ARG A 506 -22.52 9.15 -13.77
N ALA A 507 -21.49 10.00 -13.74
CA ALA A 507 -20.35 9.87 -12.85
C ALA A 507 -20.78 9.88 -11.36
N VAL A 508 -21.66 10.79 -10.95
CA VAL A 508 -22.28 10.78 -9.62
C VAL A 508 -22.99 9.45 -9.35
N GLY A 509 -23.70 8.90 -10.34
CA GLY A 509 -24.33 7.57 -10.23
C GLY A 509 -23.32 6.43 -10.01
N HIS A 510 -22.14 6.49 -10.63
CA HIS A 510 -21.06 5.52 -10.41
C HIS A 510 -20.41 5.66 -9.03
N ILE A 511 -20.21 6.89 -8.57
CA ILE A 511 -19.72 7.18 -7.22
C ILE A 511 -20.70 6.63 -6.17
N ALA A 512 -22.00 6.89 -6.33
CA ALA A 512 -23.03 6.38 -5.44
C ALA A 512 -23.01 4.84 -5.40
N ALA A 513 -22.96 4.17 -6.54
CA ALA A 513 -22.91 2.70 -6.60
C ALA A 513 -21.71 2.10 -5.86
N LEU A 514 -20.56 2.79 -5.84
CA LEU A 514 -19.36 2.36 -5.10
C LEU A 514 -19.44 2.71 -3.62
N THR A 515 -20.04 3.84 -3.28
CA THR A 515 -20.01 4.39 -1.92
C THR A 515 -21.25 4.09 -1.10
N ASP A 516 -22.33 3.57 -1.70
CA ASP A 516 -23.57 3.23 -1.01
C ASP A 516 -23.42 2.00 -0.11
N GLY A 517 -24.10 2.06 1.04
CA GLY A 517 -24.14 0.97 2.03
C GLY A 517 -23.04 1.00 3.09
N VAL A 518 -23.13 0.12 4.07
CA VAL A 518 -22.26 0.12 5.27
C VAL A 518 -21.06 -0.83 5.17
N SER A 519 -20.81 -1.39 3.98
CA SER A 519 -19.74 -2.37 3.78
C SER A 519 -18.35 -1.73 3.95
N ARG A 520 -17.36 -2.54 4.38
CA ARG A 520 -15.97 -2.07 4.50
C ARG A 520 -15.41 -1.60 3.14
N THR A 521 -15.78 -2.27 2.05
CA THR A 521 -15.39 -1.88 0.68
C THR A 521 -15.92 -0.48 0.35
N ALA A 522 -17.20 -0.20 0.63
CA ALA A 522 -17.79 1.12 0.42
C ALA A 522 -17.11 2.21 1.26
N LYS A 523 -16.76 1.91 2.53
CA LYS A 523 -16.01 2.85 3.38
C LYS A 523 -14.61 3.17 2.81
N ILE A 524 -13.87 2.16 2.34
CA ILE A 524 -12.56 2.37 1.69
C ILE A 524 -12.72 3.18 0.39
N GLN A 525 -13.74 2.88 -0.40
CA GLN A 525 -13.99 3.61 -1.65
C GLN A 525 -14.34 5.08 -1.43
N ARG A 526 -15.11 5.42 -0.38
CA ARG A 526 -15.32 6.84 0.00
C ARG A 526 -14.03 7.59 0.29
N GLN A 527 -13.01 6.90 0.79
CA GLN A 527 -11.71 7.50 1.10
C GLN A 527 -10.83 7.63 -0.15
N LEU A 528 -10.87 6.65 -1.05
CA LEU A 528 -10.01 6.63 -2.23
C LEU A 528 -10.58 7.46 -3.39
N LEU A 529 -11.90 7.46 -3.57
CA LEU A 529 -12.55 8.08 -4.72
C LEU A 529 -12.19 9.55 -4.89
N PRO A 530 -12.19 10.41 -3.86
CA PRO A 530 -11.85 11.82 -4.06
C PRO A 530 -10.49 12.04 -4.74
N VAL A 531 -9.47 11.26 -4.38
CA VAL A 531 -8.14 11.32 -5.01
C VAL A 531 -8.15 10.70 -6.40
N LEU A 532 -8.80 9.52 -6.55
CA LEU A 532 -8.91 8.85 -7.85
C LEU A 532 -9.66 9.68 -8.89
N LEU A 533 -10.67 10.45 -8.49
CA LEU A 533 -11.47 11.30 -9.39
C LEU A 533 -10.62 12.36 -10.07
N GLY A 534 -9.66 12.95 -9.35
CA GLY A 534 -8.66 13.86 -9.91
C GLY A 534 -7.72 13.15 -10.91
N TRP A 535 -7.21 11.96 -10.56
CA TRP A 535 -6.32 11.22 -11.47
C TRP A 535 -7.02 10.68 -12.72
N PHE A 536 -8.31 10.36 -12.65
CA PHE A 536 -9.10 10.06 -13.84
C PHE A 536 -9.23 11.29 -14.74
N ALA A 537 -9.42 12.47 -14.14
CA ALA A 537 -9.52 13.76 -14.84
C ALA A 537 -8.21 14.21 -15.52
N ASP A 538 -7.05 13.76 -15.03
CA ASP A 538 -5.77 13.93 -15.74
C ASP A 538 -5.70 13.11 -17.06
N GLY A 539 -6.60 12.14 -17.22
CA GLY A 539 -6.70 11.32 -18.42
C GLY A 539 -7.64 11.89 -19.50
N PRO A 540 -7.56 11.36 -20.74
CA PRO A 540 -8.41 11.80 -21.85
C PRO A 540 -9.89 11.40 -21.68
N GLU A 541 -10.18 10.31 -20.95
CA GLU A 541 -11.52 9.76 -20.75
C GLU A 541 -11.85 9.52 -19.26
N PRO A 542 -12.07 10.57 -18.45
CA PRO A 542 -12.38 10.44 -17.03
C PRO A 542 -13.64 9.64 -16.73
N ASP A 543 -14.73 9.89 -17.48
CA ASP A 543 -16.00 9.17 -17.31
C ASP A 543 -15.84 7.66 -17.54
N SER A 544 -15.07 7.29 -18.57
CA SER A 544 -14.73 5.90 -18.85
C SER A 544 -13.86 5.31 -17.74
N GLY A 545 -12.86 6.04 -17.26
CA GLY A 545 -11.98 5.60 -16.18
C GLY A 545 -12.76 5.25 -14.90
N LEU A 546 -13.68 6.12 -14.50
CA LEU A 546 -14.54 5.89 -13.34
C LEU A 546 -15.50 4.71 -13.54
N LEU A 547 -16.11 4.59 -14.73
CA LEU A 547 -16.97 3.45 -15.06
C LEU A 547 -16.22 2.12 -14.95
N HIS A 548 -15.04 2.01 -15.54
CA HIS A 548 -14.26 0.77 -15.50
C HIS A 548 -13.70 0.49 -14.10
N PHE A 549 -13.36 1.54 -13.33
CA PHE A 549 -13.01 1.37 -11.92
C PHE A 549 -14.17 0.79 -11.11
N ARG A 550 -15.39 1.23 -11.39
CA ARG A 550 -16.60 0.64 -10.79
C ARG A 550 -16.75 -0.82 -11.18
N ILE A 551 -16.72 -1.14 -12.47
CA ILE A 551 -16.86 -2.52 -12.98
C ILE A 551 -15.81 -3.43 -12.35
N LEU A 552 -14.54 -2.99 -12.32
CA LEU A 552 -13.45 -3.72 -11.70
C LEU A 552 -13.70 -3.93 -10.21
N SER A 553 -14.16 -2.90 -9.50
CA SER A 553 -14.45 -2.97 -8.07
C SER A 553 -15.62 -3.90 -7.73
N GLU A 554 -16.68 -3.91 -8.54
CA GLU A 554 -17.81 -4.84 -8.40
C GLU A 554 -17.36 -6.29 -8.68
N THR A 555 -16.56 -6.49 -9.73
CA THR A 555 -15.96 -7.80 -10.07
C THR A 555 -15.05 -8.31 -8.96
N MET A 556 -14.29 -7.40 -8.32
CA MET A 556 -13.31 -7.71 -7.29
C MET A 556 -13.81 -7.61 -5.86
N GLY A 557 -15.11 -7.34 -5.64
CA GLY A 557 -15.67 -6.99 -4.33
C GLY A 557 -15.44 -8.01 -3.20
N ARG A 558 -15.11 -9.27 -3.53
CA ARG A 558 -14.81 -10.34 -2.56
C ARG A 558 -13.31 -10.53 -2.30
N THR A 559 -12.45 -9.89 -3.10
CA THR A 559 -11.00 -10.07 -3.10
C THR A 559 -10.34 -9.09 -2.13
N HIS A 560 -10.11 -9.53 -0.89
CA HIS A 560 -9.66 -8.65 0.20
C HIS A 560 -8.36 -7.87 -0.09
N TRP A 561 -7.48 -8.42 -0.91
CA TRP A 561 -6.20 -7.81 -1.22
C TRP A 561 -6.31 -6.60 -2.17
N TYR A 562 -7.33 -6.52 -3.03
CA TYR A 562 -7.43 -5.47 -4.06
C TYR A 562 -7.66 -4.09 -3.47
N MET A 563 -8.70 -3.94 -2.63
CA MET A 563 -8.95 -2.68 -1.92
C MET A 563 -7.82 -2.32 -0.96
N LYS A 564 -7.19 -3.34 -0.35
CA LYS A 564 -6.02 -3.13 0.51
C LYS A 564 -4.86 -2.55 -0.31
N LEU A 565 -4.57 -3.13 -1.47
CA LEU A 565 -3.51 -2.70 -2.37
C LEU A 565 -3.71 -1.24 -2.78
N LEU A 566 -4.90 -0.87 -3.27
CA LEU A 566 -5.15 0.51 -3.71
C LEU A 566 -5.06 1.52 -2.57
N ARG A 567 -5.45 1.14 -1.36
CA ARG A 567 -5.33 1.99 -0.18
C ARG A 567 -3.89 2.12 0.31
N ASP A 568 -3.10 1.05 0.21
CA ASP A 568 -1.75 0.99 0.77
C ASP A 568 -0.69 1.46 -0.25
N SER A 569 -0.96 1.40 -1.56
CA SER A 569 -0.08 1.81 -2.66
C SER A 569 -0.70 2.92 -3.52
N GLY A 570 -0.31 4.17 -3.23
CA GLY A 570 -0.73 5.32 -4.04
C GLY A 570 -0.27 5.24 -5.49
N MET A 571 0.90 4.66 -5.75
CA MET A 571 1.41 4.46 -7.11
C MET A 571 0.56 3.46 -7.90
N ALA A 572 0.20 2.32 -7.30
CA ALA A 572 -0.68 1.35 -7.97
C ALA A 572 -2.06 1.95 -8.26
N ALA A 573 -2.60 2.73 -7.33
CA ALA A 573 -3.87 3.44 -7.51
C ALA A 573 -3.81 4.50 -8.61
N GLN A 574 -2.73 5.30 -8.68
CA GLN A 574 -2.53 6.31 -9.72
C GLN A 574 -2.33 5.67 -11.10
N ARG A 575 -1.48 4.64 -11.19
CA ARG A 575 -1.26 3.90 -12.44
C ARG A 575 -2.54 3.23 -12.92
N LEU A 576 -3.32 2.65 -12.01
CA LEU A 576 -4.63 2.08 -12.35
C LEU A 576 -5.56 3.19 -12.88
N ALA A 577 -5.63 4.33 -12.21
CA ALA A 577 -6.47 5.45 -12.66
C ALA A 577 -6.07 5.91 -14.07
N HIS A 578 -4.78 6.09 -14.31
CA HIS A 578 -4.22 6.45 -15.62
C HIS A 578 -4.55 5.42 -16.70
N VAL A 579 -4.33 4.12 -16.45
CA VAL A 579 -4.63 3.06 -17.42
C VAL A 579 -6.11 3.01 -17.75
N LEU A 580 -6.99 3.10 -16.75
CA LEU A 580 -8.44 3.03 -16.95
C LEU A 580 -8.99 4.24 -17.71
N SER A 581 -8.37 5.42 -17.56
CA SER A 581 -8.76 6.64 -18.29
C SER A 581 -8.07 6.80 -19.66
N THR A 582 -7.05 6.00 -19.97
CA THR A 582 -6.29 6.10 -21.25
C THR A 582 -6.39 4.88 -22.16
N SER A 583 -6.89 3.74 -21.69
CA SER A 583 -6.96 2.54 -22.53
C SER A 583 -8.22 1.72 -22.29
N ARG A 584 -9.12 1.74 -23.27
CA ARG A 584 -10.29 0.86 -23.27
C ARG A 584 -9.90 -0.61 -23.34
N TYR A 585 -8.90 -0.96 -24.16
CA TYR A 585 -8.43 -2.34 -24.27
C TYR A 585 -8.01 -2.91 -22.91
N LEU A 586 -7.23 -2.14 -22.14
CA LEU A 586 -6.74 -2.57 -20.84
C LEU A 586 -7.85 -2.55 -19.80
N ALA A 587 -8.72 -1.53 -19.83
CA ALA A 587 -9.87 -1.43 -18.93
C ALA A 587 -10.83 -2.62 -19.07
N ASP A 588 -11.04 -3.12 -20.29
CA ASP A 588 -11.82 -4.34 -20.56
C ASP A 588 -11.05 -5.63 -20.18
N ALA A 589 -9.72 -5.63 -20.31
CA ALA A 589 -8.90 -6.82 -20.07
C ALA A 589 -8.57 -7.07 -18.59
N ILE A 590 -8.35 -6.03 -17.77
CA ILE A 590 -7.98 -6.15 -16.35
C ILE A 590 -9.00 -6.99 -15.55
N PRO A 591 -10.32 -6.79 -15.66
CA PRO A 591 -11.31 -7.61 -14.93
C PRO A 591 -11.23 -9.11 -15.24
N THR A 592 -10.71 -9.49 -16.42
CA THR A 592 -10.53 -10.90 -16.80
C THR A 592 -9.29 -11.54 -16.16
N LEU A 593 -8.34 -10.74 -15.69
CA LEU A 593 -7.11 -11.20 -15.04
C LEU A 593 -6.77 -10.28 -13.84
N PRO A 594 -7.56 -10.32 -12.76
CA PRO A 594 -7.47 -9.28 -11.75
C PRO A 594 -6.14 -9.21 -10.98
N GLU A 595 -5.37 -10.30 -10.94
CA GLU A 595 -4.00 -10.30 -10.42
C GLU A 595 -3.08 -9.31 -11.14
N SER A 596 -3.43 -8.88 -12.36
CA SER A 596 -2.70 -7.86 -13.12
C SER A 596 -2.60 -6.51 -12.40
N VAL A 597 -3.55 -6.19 -11.52
CA VAL A 597 -3.50 -4.95 -10.71
C VAL A 597 -2.26 -4.93 -9.80
N ARG A 598 -1.77 -6.09 -9.35
CA ARG A 598 -0.54 -6.15 -8.53
C ARG A 598 0.69 -5.73 -9.30
N TRP A 599 0.72 -5.92 -10.63
CA TRP A 599 1.86 -5.51 -11.44
C TRP A 599 2.02 -3.98 -11.47
N LEU A 600 1.00 -3.22 -11.09
CA LEU A 600 1.06 -1.76 -11.00
C LEU A 600 1.87 -1.27 -9.78
N GLU A 601 2.31 -2.16 -8.89
CA GLU A 601 3.15 -1.79 -7.74
C GLU A 601 4.60 -1.48 -8.08
N GLY A 602 5.10 -1.82 -9.27
CA GLY A 602 6.49 -1.54 -9.65
C GLY A 602 6.80 -1.87 -11.10
N ASP A 603 7.85 -1.24 -11.64
CA ASP A 603 8.23 -1.40 -13.05
C ASP A 603 8.73 -2.81 -13.37
N ASP A 604 9.45 -3.43 -12.44
CA ASP A 604 9.96 -4.80 -12.60
C ASP A 604 8.84 -5.83 -12.83
N GLU A 605 7.66 -5.60 -12.24
CA GLU A 605 6.49 -6.48 -12.39
C GLU A 605 5.79 -6.33 -13.75
N LEU A 606 6.05 -5.22 -14.46
CA LEU A 606 5.49 -4.90 -15.77
C LEU A 606 6.37 -5.38 -16.93
N LEU A 607 7.64 -5.72 -16.67
CA LEU A 607 8.56 -6.13 -17.72
C LEU A 607 8.05 -7.36 -18.50
N PRO A 608 8.22 -7.37 -19.85
CA PRO A 608 7.86 -8.51 -20.68
C PRO A 608 8.49 -9.82 -20.21
N ILE A 609 7.72 -10.90 -20.30
CA ILE A 609 8.18 -12.24 -19.94
C ILE A 609 9.00 -12.79 -21.12
N SER A 610 10.16 -13.39 -20.83
CA SER A 610 10.99 -14.04 -21.86
C SER A 610 10.29 -15.27 -22.45
N ILE A 611 10.64 -15.64 -23.69
CA ILE A 611 10.04 -16.80 -24.34
C ILE A 611 10.36 -18.10 -23.58
N GLU A 612 11.56 -18.22 -23.04
CA GLU A 612 12.02 -19.39 -22.27
C GLU A 612 11.21 -19.53 -20.98
N SER A 613 10.91 -18.41 -20.32
CA SER A 613 10.09 -18.40 -19.11
C SER A 613 8.63 -18.77 -19.42
N LEU A 614 8.08 -18.27 -20.53
CA LEU A 614 6.75 -18.66 -20.98
C LEU A 614 6.69 -20.15 -21.38
N GLN A 615 7.73 -20.68 -22.02
CA GLN A 615 7.84 -22.10 -22.38
C GLN A 615 7.89 -22.98 -21.13
N ALA A 616 8.73 -22.64 -20.14
CA ALA A 616 8.80 -23.36 -18.87
C ALA A 616 7.46 -23.34 -18.11
N GLU A 617 6.75 -22.21 -18.14
CA GLU A 617 5.41 -22.11 -17.56
C GLU A 617 4.39 -22.95 -18.32
N LEU A 618 4.44 -22.95 -19.66
CA LEU A 618 3.60 -23.81 -20.50
C LEU A 618 3.85 -25.29 -20.19
N ASP A 619 5.10 -25.74 -20.12
CA ASP A 619 5.46 -27.13 -19.81
C ASP A 619 4.90 -27.57 -18.45
N SER A 620 5.03 -26.70 -17.44
CA SER A 620 4.44 -26.91 -16.11
C SER A 620 2.92 -27.03 -16.16
N LEU A 621 2.22 -26.17 -16.91
CA LEU A 621 0.76 -26.23 -17.06
C LEU A 621 0.30 -27.48 -17.83
N VAL A 622 1.01 -27.85 -18.89
CA VAL A 622 0.72 -29.02 -19.72
C VAL A 622 0.91 -30.32 -18.94
N SER A 623 1.94 -30.43 -18.08
CA SER A 623 2.18 -31.62 -17.26
C SER A 623 1.00 -32.02 -16.35
N ARG A 624 0.11 -31.07 -16.05
CA ARG A 624 -1.06 -31.24 -15.18
C ARG A 624 -2.37 -31.44 -15.94
N ARG A 625 -2.35 -31.36 -17.27
CA ARG A 625 -3.54 -31.42 -18.13
C ARG A 625 -3.47 -32.65 -19.03
N THR A 626 -4.57 -33.38 -19.13
CA THR A 626 -4.64 -34.62 -19.91
C THR A 626 -5.48 -34.51 -21.18
N THR A 627 -6.21 -33.40 -21.37
CA THR A 627 -7.07 -33.20 -22.54
C THR A 627 -6.40 -32.31 -23.60
N PRO A 628 -6.50 -32.65 -24.90
CA PRO A 628 -5.99 -31.82 -26.00
C PRO A 628 -6.43 -30.36 -25.96
N GLU A 629 -7.73 -30.13 -25.73
CA GLU A 629 -8.32 -28.79 -25.65
C GLU A 629 -7.79 -28.03 -24.42
N GLY A 630 -7.54 -28.73 -23.31
CA GLY A 630 -6.96 -28.15 -22.11
C GLY A 630 -5.53 -27.63 -22.32
N ILE A 631 -4.73 -28.31 -23.15
CA ILE A 631 -3.37 -27.89 -23.52
C ILE A 631 -3.42 -26.59 -24.34
N ALA A 632 -4.23 -26.56 -25.40
CA ALA A 632 -4.37 -25.36 -26.23
C ALA A 632 -4.89 -24.15 -25.43
N MET A 633 -5.81 -24.40 -24.49
CA MET A 633 -6.32 -23.36 -23.58
C MET A 633 -5.23 -22.76 -22.70
N ALA A 634 -4.27 -23.57 -22.22
CA ALA A 634 -3.16 -23.08 -21.40
C ALA A 634 -2.27 -22.09 -22.18
N GLY A 635 -1.99 -22.37 -23.46
CA GLY A 635 -1.26 -21.45 -24.32
C GLY A 635 -2.01 -20.13 -24.55
N ARG A 636 -3.33 -20.17 -24.76
CA ARG A 636 -4.15 -18.96 -24.91
C ARG A 636 -4.21 -18.13 -23.62
N TYR A 637 -4.30 -18.79 -22.46
CA TYR A 637 -4.21 -18.12 -21.15
C TYR A 637 -2.88 -17.37 -20.99
N LEU A 638 -1.74 -18.04 -21.26
CA LEU A 638 -0.42 -17.41 -21.19
C LEU A 638 -0.29 -16.25 -22.17
N ARG A 639 -0.83 -16.41 -23.39
CA ARG A 639 -0.89 -15.32 -24.37
C ARG A 639 -1.68 -14.12 -23.84
N ARG A 640 -2.90 -14.31 -23.33
CA ARG A 640 -3.72 -13.22 -22.78
C ARG A 640 -2.98 -12.50 -21.65
N ARG A 641 -2.36 -13.25 -20.74
CA ARG A 641 -1.56 -12.71 -19.63
C ARG A 641 -0.38 -11.88 -20.13
N ALA A 642 0.39 -12.38 -21.09
CA ALA A 642 1.53 -11.66 -21.68
C ALA A 642 1.09 -10.40 -22.44
N LEU A 643 -0.02 -10.45 -23.18
CA LEU A 643 -0.57 -9.29 -23.88
C LEU A 643 -1.03 -8.20 -22.91
N LEU A 644 -1.75 -8.57 -21.85
CA LEU A 644 -2.19 -7.61 -20.83
C LEU A 644 -0.99 -6.93 -20.16
N ARG A 645 0.02 -7.71 -19.74
CA ARG A 645 1.24 -7.16 -19.14
C ARG A 645 1.97 -6.21 -20.09
N THR A 646 2.14 -6.61 -21.35
CA THR A 646 2.77 -5.78 -22.39
C THR A 646 2.00 -4.47 -22.61
N GLY A 647 0.67 -4.53 -22.60
CA GLY A 647 -0.16 -3.35 -22.80
C GLY A 647 -0.12 -2.39 -21.61
N LEU A 648 -0.13 -2.89 -20.38
CA LEU A 648 0.09 -2.09 -19.17
C LEU A 648 1.46 -1.42 -19.19
N ALA A 649 2.50 -2.18 -19.54
CA ALA A 649 3.87 -1.69 -19.64
C ALA A 649 4.01 -0.56 -20.68
N LEU A 650 3.37 -0.73 -21.85
CA LEU A 650 3.38 0.26 -22.92
C LEU A 650 2.58 1.51 -22.55
N ALA A 651 1.39 1.36 -21.95
CA ALA A 651 0.54 2.49 -21.53
C ALA A 651 1.22 3.34 -20.44
N LEU A 652 2.04 2.71 -19.59
CA LEU A 652 2.81 3.37 -18.53
C LEU A 652 4.21 3.84 -18.97
N GLY A 653 4.58 3.62 -20.24
CA GLY A 653 5.87 4.09 -20.78
C GLY A 653 7.10 3.33 -20.29
N THR A 654 6.92 2.12 -19.74
CA THR A 654 8.02 1.30 -19.18
C THR A 654 8.77 0.48 -20.24
N ILE A 655 8.17 0.29 -21.42
CA ILE A 655 8.79 -0.39 -22.56
C ILE A 655 8.58 0.38 -23.86
N ASP A 656 9.46 0.15 -24.83
CA ASP A 656 9.33 0.70 -26.18
C ASP A 656 8.50 -0.19 -27.12
N THR A 657 8.31 0.30 -28.35
CA THR A 657 7.55 -0.41 -29.39
C THR A 657 8.19 -1.75 -29.78
N ARG A 658 9.52 -1.84 -29.83
CA ARG A 658 10.22 -3.05 -30.27
C ARG A 658 10.08 -4.16 -29.23
N ALA A 659 10.27 -3.82 -27.96
CA ALA A 659 10.04 -4.75 -26.84
C ALA A 659 8.58 -5.22 -26.81
N ALA A 660 7.62 -4.33 -27.03
CA ALA A 660 6.21 -4.68 -27.10
C ALA A 660 5.91 -5.67 -28.25
N GLN A 661 6.39 -5.39 -29.47
CA GLN A 661 6.19 -6.27 -30.62
C GLN A 661 6.81 -7.66 -30.38
N ARG A 662 8.03 -7.71 -29.83
CA ARG A 662 8.68 -8.99 -29.52
C ARG A 662 7.89 -9.78 -28.47
N SER A 663 7.40 -9.12 -27.43
CA SER A 663 6.57 -9.74 -26.40
C SER A 663 5.25 -10.29 -26.98
N ILE A 664 4.59 -9.53 -27.85
CA ILE A 664 3.36 -9.95 -28.54
C ILE A 664 3.63 -11.16 -29.44
N THR A 665 4.74 -11.17 -30.18
CA THR A 665 5.17 -12.33 -30.99
C THR A 665 5.44 -13.56 -30.11
N ASN A 666 6.21 -13.41 -29.03
CA ASN A 666 6.50 -14.51 -28.11
C ASN A 666 5.21 -15.10 -27.52
N ALA A 667 4.24 -14.24 -27.16
CA ALA A 667 2.95 -14.66 -26.66
C ALA A 667 2.13 -15.45 -27.71
N ALA A 668 2.19 -15.07 -28.99
CA ALA A 668 1.57 -15.80 -30.08
C ALA A 668 2.27 -17.15 -30.33
N GLU A 669 3.59 -17.19 -30.30
CA GLU A 669 4.42 -18.41 -30.44
C GLU A 669 4.06 -19.46 -29.39
N ILE A 670 3.87 -19.05 -28.14
CA ILE A 670 3.42 -19.94 -27.05
C ILE A 670 2.03 -20.52 -27.29
N ALA A 671 1.09 -19.72 -27.79
CA ALA A 671 -0.24 -20.21 -28.12
C ALA A 671 -0.22 -21.21 -29.28
N VAL A 672 0.59 -20.95 -30.32
CA VAL A 672 0.77 -21.86 -31.47
C VAL A 672 1.45 -23.17 -31.03
N ASN A 673 2.48 -23.10 -30.18
CA ASN A 673 3.16 -24.28 -29.65
C ASN A 673 2.20 -25.17 -28.84
N ALA A 674 1.42 -24.57 -27.94
CA ALA A 674 0.40 -25.28 -27.18
C ALA A 674 -0.67 -25.91 -28.10
N ALA A 675 -1.12 -25.19 -29.13
CA ALA A 675 -2.07 -25.71 -30.10
C ALA A 675 -1.51 -26.90 -30.90
N LEU A 676 -0.25 -26.86 -31.32
CA LEU A 676 0.41 -27.99 -31.99
C LEU A 676 0.47 -29.24 -31.11
N ARG A 677 0.85 -29.08 -29.84
CA ARG A 677 0.89 -30.20 -28.87
C ARG A 677 -0.49 -30.81 -28.64
N GLY A 678 -1.50 -29.97 -28.43
CA GLY A 678 -2.88 -30.40 -28.27
C GLY A 678 -3.41 -31.10 -29.54
N ALA A 679 -3.25 -30.49 -30.70
CA ALA A 679 -3.69 -31.03 -31.98
C ALA A 679 -3.04 -32.39 -32.29
N THR A 680 -1.74 -32.52 -32.03
CA THR A 680 -1.02 -33.78 -32.20
C THR A 680 -1.61 -34.87 -31.31
N LEU A 681 -1.78 -34.60 -30.00
CA LEU A 681 -2.38 -35.55 -29.07
C LEU A 681 -3.79 -35.98 -29.50
N LYS A 682 -4.62 -35.03 -29.93
CA LYS A 682 -5.99 -35.29 -30.39
C LYS A 682 -6.02 -36.22 -31.60
N VAL A 683 -5.28 -35.86 -32.66
CA VAL A 683 -5.32 -36.59 -33.93
C VAL A 683 -4.73 -37.99 -33.77
N LEU A 684 -3.65 -38.16 -33.00
CA LEU A 684 -3.09 -39.49 -32.73
C LEU A 684 -4.06 -40.36 -31.95
N GLY A 685 -4.73 -39.81 -30.93
CA GLY A 685 -5.75 -40.52 -30.17
C GLY A 685 -6.95 -40.95 -31.02
N GLU A 686 -7.45 -40.07 -31.90
CA GLU A 686 -8.55 -40.39 -32.82
C GLU A 686 -8.15 -41.41 -33.90
N ALA A 687 -6.89 -41.40 -34.32
CA ALA A 687 -6.34 -42.33 -35.30
C ALA A 687 -5.91 -43.69 -34.69
N GLY A 688 -5.87 -43.81 -33.35
CA GLY A 688 -5.39 -45.01 -32.67
C GLY A 688 -3.89 -45.25 -32.86
N LEU A 689 -3.10 -44.17 -32.94
CA LEU A 689 -1.65 -44.22 -33.15
C LEU A 689 -0.92 -43.88 -31.85
N ASP A 690 0.04 -44.71 -31.45
CA ASP A 690 0.88 -44.48 -30.27
C ASP A 690 2.01 -43.47 -30.53
N GLU A 691 2.50 -43.41 -31.77
CA GLU A 691 3.61 -42.54 -32.19
C GLU A 691 3.21 -41.68 -33.40
N ALA A 692 3.82 -40.49 -33.49
CA ALA A 692 3.58 -39.57 -34.60
C ALA A 692 4.18 -40.12 -35.91
N PRO A 693 3.39 -40.23 -37.01
CA PRO A 693 3.87 -40.66 -38.33
C PRO A 693 4.90 -39.72 -38.97
N SER A 694 5.08 -38.51 -38.43
CA SER A 694 6.01 -37.52 -38.95
C SER A 694 6.53 -36.64 -37.81
N ARG A 695 7.71 -36.05 -38.02
CA ARG A 695 8.11 -34.82 -37.34
C ARG A 695 7.27 -33.67 -37.90
N TYR A 696 6.84 -32.74 -37.05
CA TYR A 696 5.99 -31.60 -37.45
C TYR A 696 6.67 -30.28 -37.15
N LEU A 697 6.48 -29.30 -38.04
CA LEU A 697 7.00 -27.95 -37.91
C LEU A 697 5.97 -26.93 -38.40
N ILE A 698 5.81 -25.86 -37.62
CA ILE A 698 5.05 -24.67 -37.98
C ILE A 698 6.04 -23.52 -38.16
N VAL A 699 5.97 -22.89 -39.33
CA VAL A 699 6.80 -21.74 -39.70
C VAL A 699 5.93 -20.50 -39.77
N GLY A 700 6.33 -19.45 -39.09
CA GLY A 700 5.67 -18.15 -39.12
C GLY A 700 6.17 -17.31 -40.29
N LEU A 701 5.25 -16.61 -40.95
CA LEU A 701 5.52 -15.65 -42.02
C LEU A 701 5.13 -14.24 -41.59
N GLY A 702 5.36 -13.26 -42.48
CA GLY A 702 4.91 -11.88 -42.30
C GLY A 702 5.41 -11.26 -40.98
N SER A 703 4.53 -10.53 -40.30
CA SER A 703 4.88 -9.88 -39.02
C SER A 703 5.13 -10.89 -37.89
N PHE A 704 4.60 -12.11 -37.98
CA PHE A 704 4.80 -13.15 -36.97
C PHE A 704 6.22 -13.73 -37.05
N GLY A 705 6.66 -14.09 -38.26
CA GLY A 705 8.02 -14.58 -38.49
C GLY A 705 9.09 -13.49 -38.31
N ALA A 706 8.75 -12.23 -38.60
CA ALA A 706 9.63 -11.07 -38.37
C ALA A 706 9.83 -10.70 -36.89
N GLY A 707 8.96 -11.15 -35.98
CA GLY A 707 8.95 -10.66 -34.59
C GLY A 707 8.40 -9.23 -34.43
N GLU A 708 7.54 -8.80 -35.34
CA GLU A 708 7.07 -7.42 -35.49
C GLU A 708 5.53 -7.32 -35.32
N MET A 709 4.94 -8.25 -34.57
CA MET A 709 3.48 -8.32 -34.40
C MET A 709 2.90 -7.17 -33.58
N GLY A 710 1.71 -6.70 -33.97
CA GLY A 710 0.85 -5.87 -33.13
C GLY A 710 -0.33 -6.65 -32.55
N TYR A 711 -1.12 -6.02 -31.67
CA TYR A 711 -2.29 -6.64 -31.04
C TYR A 711 -3.35 -7.17 -32.01
N GLY A 712 -3.46 -6.57 -33.20
CA GLY A 712 -4.36 -6.98 -34.27
C GLY A 712 -3.69 -7.78 -35.41
N SER A 713 -2.44 -8.23 -35.23
CA SER A 713 -1.75 -9.05 -36.24
C SER A 713 -2.30 -10.47 -36.26
N ASP A 714 -2.43 -11.02 -37.47
CA ASP A 714 -2.71 -12.44 -37.69
C ASP A 714 -1.42 -13.27 -37.58
N CYS A 715 -1.55 -14.56 -37.28
CA CYS A 715 -0.46 -15.53 -37.37
C CYS A 715 -0.47 -16.15 -38.77
N ASP A 716 0.39 -15.68 -39.67
CA ASP A 716 0.59 -16.31 -40.99
C ASP A 716 1.47 -17.56 -40.83
N LEU A 717 0.96 -18.74 -41.17
CA LEU A 717 1.58 -20.05 -40.87
C LEU A 717 1.81 -20.89 -42.13
N LEU A 718 2.94 -21.60 -42.16
CA LEU A 718 3.17 -22.76 -43.01
C LEU A 718 3.27 -24.02 -42.14
N PHE A 719 2.66 -25.11 -42.61
CA PHE A 719 2.77 -26.41 -41.96
C PHE A 719 3.69 -27.32 -42.78
N VAL A 720 4.72 -27.82 -42.12
CA VAL A 720 5.75 -28.70 -42.68
C VAL A 720 5.74 -29.99 -41.87
N HIS A 721 5.89 -31.13 -42.54
CA HIS A 721 6.12 -32.39 -41.85
C HIS A 721 7.23 -33.19 -42.53
N ASP A 722 7.83 -34.12 -41.80
CA ASP A 722 8.80 -35.06 -42.34
C ASP A 722 8.44 -36.49 -41.90
N PRO A 723 7.97 -37.35 -42.82
CA PRO A 723 7.58 -38.72 -42.50
C PRO A 723 8.70 -39.54 -41.86
N VAL A 724 8.40 -40.20 -40.73
CA VAL A 724 9.31 -41.14 -40.06
C VAL A 724 8.91 -42.60 -40.26
N ILE A 725 7.86 -42.82 -41.08
CA ILE A 725 7.34 -44.13 -41.48
C ILE A 725 7.27 -44.23 -43.01
N ASP A 726 7.27 -45.45 -43.53
CA ASP A 726 7.18 -45.72 -44.97
C ASP A 726 5.78 -45.41 -45.56
N ASP A 727 4.71 -45.45 -44.74
CA ASP A 727 3.36 -45.08 -45.19
C ASP A 727 3.22 -43.54 -45.28
N HIS A 728 3.75 -42.99 -46.38
CA HIS A 728 3.68 -41.56 -46.67
C HIS A 728 2.23 -41.04 -46.83
N SER A 729 1.28 -41.91 -47.19
CA SER A 729 -0.14 -41.52 -47.32
C SER A 729 -0.75 -41.26 -45.96
N LEU A 730 -0.51 -42.16 -45.00
CA LEU A 730 -0.90 -41.96 -43.61
C LEU A 730 -0.21 -40.72 -43.02
N ALA A 731 1.10 -40.57 -43.22
CA ALA A 731 1.85 -39.41 -42.76
C ALA A 731 1.27 -38.08 -43.26
N GLN A 732 1.00 -37.97 -44.56
CA GLN A 732 0.41 -36.78 -45.19
C GLN A 732 -1.02 -36.51 -44.72
N LYS A 733 -1.83 -37.57 -44.54
CA LYS A 733 -3.20 -37.44 -44.01
C LYS A 733 -3.19 -36.91 -42.57
N THR A 734 -2.39 -37.51 -41.70
CA THR A 734 -2.25 -37.11 -40.29
C THR A 734 -1.71 -35.69 -40.17
N ALA A 735 -0.73 -35.29 -41.00
CA ALA A 735 -0.21 -33.93 -41.01
C ALA A 735 -1.29 -32.88 -41.37
N ASN A 736 -2.13 -33.15 -42.37
CA ASN A 736 -3.24 -32.26 -42.73
C ASN A 736 -4.30 -32.17 -41.62
N GLN A 737 -4.58 -33.28 -40.93
CA GLN A 737 -5.51 -33.32 -39.80
C GLN A 737 -4.97 -32.51 -38.61
N ILE A 738 -3.68 -32.66 -38.28
CA ILE A 738 -3.02 -31.88 -37.22
C ILE A 738 -3.05 -30.39 -37.57
N ALA A 739 -2.67 -30.00 -38.79
CA ALA A 739 -2.71 -28.60 -39.20
C ALA A 739 -4.13 -28.00 -39.10
N SER A 740 -5.15 -28.76 -39.51
CA SER A 740 -6.55 -28.34 -39.38
C SER A 740 -6.98 -28.20 -37.92
N ALA A 741 -6.56 -29.15 -37.08
CA ALA A 741 -6.83 -29.12 -35.64
C ALA A 741 -6.10 -27.97 -34.93
N VAL A 742 -4.88 -27.59 -35.34
CA VAL A 742 -4.18 -26.40 -34.84
C VAL A 742 -4.98 -25.14 -35.13
N LEU A 743 -5.42 -24.94 -36.39
CA LEU A 743 -6.22 -23.77 -36.77
C LEU A 743 -7.55 -23.71 -36.00
N ALA A 744 -8.22 -24.86 -35.83
CA ALA A 744 -9.44 -24.96 -35.03
C ALA A 744 -9.18 -24.62 -33.56
N MET A 745 -8.15 -25.20 -32.95
CA MET A 745 -7.80 -24.94 -31.55
C MET A 745 -7.40 -23.49 -31.30
N LEU A 746 -6.79 -22.79 -32.26
CA LEU A 746 -6.49 -21.36 -32.14
C LEU A 746 -7.75 -20.49 -32.29
N SER A 747 -8.71 -20.91 -33.11
CA SER A 747 -9.89 -20.10 -33.49
C SER A 747 -11.13 -20.34 -32.63
N GLU A 748 -11.33 -21.54 -32.07
CA GLU A 748 -12.49 -21.89 -31.25
C GLU A 748 -12.35 -21.33 -29.84
N GLY A 749 -13.07 -20.23 -29.57
CA GLY A 749 -13.09 -19.54 -28.28
C GLY A 749 -14.23 -20.04 -27.39
N THR A 750 -13.90 -20.53 -26.19
CA THR A 750 -14.87 -20.73 -25.09
C THR A 750 -14.57 -19.77 -23.94
N GLU A 751 -13.44 -19.95 -23.24
CA GLU A 751 -13.06 -19.15 -22.05
C GLU A 751 -11.92 -18.14 -22.30
N GLU A 752 -11.08 -18.37 -23.31
CA GLU A 752 -9.93 -17.53 -23.63
C GLU A 752 -10.05 -16.91 -25.04
N PRO A 753 -9.55 -15.67 -25.28
CA PRO A 753 -9.68 -15.01 -26.57
C PRO A 753 -9.02 -15.81 -27.72
N PRO A 754 -9.66 -15.89 -28.89
CA PRO A 754 -9.12 -16.63 -30.04
C PRO A 754 -7.86 -15.95 -30.60
N VAL A 755 -7.04 -16.75 -31.28
CA VAL A 755 -5.86 -16.31 -32.02
C VAL A 755 -6.14 -16.49 -33.50
N LYS A 756 -6.17 -15.40 -34.25
CA LYS A 756 -6.41 -15.45 -35.69
C LYS A 756 -5.16 -15.97 -36.40
N ALA A 757 -5.31 -17.05 -37.14
CA ALA A 757 -4.25 -17.68 -37.91
C ALA A 757 -4.69 -17.85 -39.38
N ASP A 758 -3.75 -17.68 -40.30
CA ASP A 758 -3.94 -17.80 -41.74
C ASP A 758 -2.86 -18.73 -42.33
N ALA A 759 -3.24 -19.58 -43.26
CA ALA A 759 -2.34 -20.51 -43.96
C ALA A 759 -2.41 -20.33 -45.49
N ASP A 760 -2.97 -19.22 -45.99
CA ASP A 760 -3.18 -18.95 -47.41
C ASP A 760 -1.89 -18.65 -48.18
N LEU A 761 -0.78 -18.35 -47.48
CA LEU A 761 0.54 -18.12 -48.08
C LEU A 761 1.33 -19.41 -48.38
N ARG A 762 0.73 -20.59 -48.19
CA ARG A 762 1.35 -21.88 -48.52
C ARG A 762 1.43 -22.10 -50.05
N PRO A 763 2.31 -22.98 -50.54
CA PRO A 763 2.38 -23.34 -51.95
C PRO A 763 1.01 -23.77 -52.53
N GLU A 764 0.65 -23.21 -53.68
CA GLU A 764 -0.67 -23.34 -54.34
C GLU A 764 -1.85 -22.71 -53.56
N GLY A 765 -1.55 -21.95 -52.50
CA GLY A 765 -2.51 -21.23 -51.66
C GLY A 765 -3.63 -22.12 -51.16
N ARG A 766 -4.88 -21.62 -51.23
CA ARG A 766 -6.09 -22.34 -50.80
C ARG A 766 -6.32 -23.68 -51.51
N ASN A 767 -5.78 -23.85 -52.72
CA ASN A 767 -5.96 -25.05 -53.52
C ASN A 767 -4.92 -26.13 -53.20
N GLY A 768 -3.83 -25.78 -52.51
CA GLY A 768 -2.81 -26.72 -52.06
C GLY A 768 -3.16 -27.41 -50.74
N PRO A 769 -2.54 -28.57 -50.45
CA PRO A 769 -2.64 -29.24 -49.14
C PRO A 769 -2.24 -28.29 -48.01
N LEU A 770 -2.88 -28.45 -46.85
CA LEU A 770 -2.67 -27.56 -45.70
C LEU A 770 -1.28 -27.76 -45.08
N ALA A 771 -0.83 -29.02 -44.99
CA ALA A 771 0.52 -29.40 -44.63
C ALA A 771 1.21 -30.10 -45.81
N ARG A 772 2.51 -29.86 -46.01
CA ARG A 772 3.33 -30.54 -47.03
C ARG A 772 4.55 -31.17 -46.40
N SER A 773 5.03 -32.27 -46.99
CA SER A 773 6.30 -32.86 -46.58
C SER A 773 7.47 -31.94 -46.93
N LEU A 774 8.58 -32.04 -46.19
CA LEU A 774 9.81 -31.30 -46.49
C LEU A 774 10.28 -31.54 -47.93
N GLU A 775 10.20 -32.78 -48.41
CA GLU A 775 10.56 -33.14 -49.78
C GLU A 775 9.58 -32.53 -50.81
N ALA A 776 8.28 -32.50 -50.52
CA ALA A 776 7.32 -31.84 -51.40
C ALA A 776 7.56 -30.31 -51.49
N TYR A 777 8.00 -29.66 -50.40
CA TYR A 777 8.47 -28.27 -50.47
C TYR A 777 9.71 -28.13 -51.35
N ARG A 778 10.68 -29.05 -51.23
CA ARG A 778 11.90 -29.06 -52.04
C ARG A 778 11.58 -29.17 -53.53
N GLU A 779 10.76 -30.16 -53.90
CA GLU A 779 10.32 -30.34 -55.29
C GLU A 779 9.55 -29.12 -55.79
N TYR A 780 8.66 -28.58 -54.96
CA TYR A 780 7.84 -27.44 -55.36
C TYR A 780 8.69 -26.22 -55.65
N TYR A 781 9.54 -25.84 -54.68
CA TYR A 781 10.35 -24.64 -54.81
C TYR A 781 11.42 -24.76 -55.91
N ALA A 782 11.91 -25.97 -56.20
CA ALA A 782 12.86 -26.18 -57.28
C ALA A 782 12.25 -25.94 -58.68
N ARG A 783 10.94 -26.10 -58.85
CA ARG A 783 10.28 -26.08 -60.17
C ARG A 783 9.29 -24.94 -60.38
N TRP A 784 8.57 -24.53 -59.35
CA TRP A 784 7.40 -23.67 -59.48
C TRP A 784 7.41 -22.44 -58.56
N ILE A 785 8.50 -22.19 -57.82
CA ILE A 785 8.55 -21.02 -56.93
C ILE A 785 8.29 -19.72 -57.68
N GLU A 786 7.36 -18.92 -57.17
CA GLU A 786 7.06 -17.60 -57.68
C GLU A 786 7.80 -16.50 -56.92
N THR A 787 7.96 -15.33 -57.55
CA THR A 787 8.69 -14.19 -56.98
C THR A 787 8.12 -13.72 -55.64
N TRP A 788 6.80 -13.75 -55.45
CA TRP A 788 6.15 -13.36 -54.19
C TRP A 788 6.38 -14.39 -53.08
N GLU A 789 6.56 -15.66 -53.41
CA GLU A 789 6.89 -16.71 -52.45
C GLU A 789 8.31 -16.51 -51.94
N ARG A 790 9.27 -16.22 -52.84
CA ARG A 790 10.65 -15.83 -52.44
C ARG A 790 10.61 -14.63 -51.48
N GLN A 791 9.84 -13.60 -51.80
CA GLN A 791 9.67 -12.43 -50.95
C GLN A 791 9.06 -12.79 -49.58
N SER A 792 8.02 -13.62 -49.56
CA SER A 792 7.35 -14.05 -48.32
C SER A 792 8.30 -14.88 -47.44
N LEU A 793 9.14 -15.72 -48.04
CA LEU A 793 10.14 -16.53 -47.35
C LEU A 793 11.22 -15.70 -46.65
N LEU A 794 11.46 -14.44 -47.02
CA LEU A 794 12.35 -13.54 -46.25
C LEU A 794 11.92 -13.36 -44.80
N LYS A 795 10.63 -13.53 -44.52
CA LYS A 795 10.05 -13.42 -43.18
C LYS A 795 9.82 -14.79 -42.52
N ALA A 796 10.18 -15.89 -43.17
CA ALA A 796 9.98 -17.24 -42.64
C ALA A 796 10.90 -17.53 -41.45
N ARG A 797 10.28 -17.86 -40.30
CA ARG A 797 10.97 -18.27 -39.07
C ARG A 797 10.28 -19.50 -38.47
N PRO A 798 11.01 -20.57 -38.09
CA PRO A 798 10.47 -21.64 -37.26
C PRO A 798 9.86 -21.11 -35.95
N ILE A 799 8.64 -21.55 -35.62
CA ILE A 799 7.87 -21.07 -34.46
C ILE A 799 7.60 -22.19 -33.46
N ALA A 800 7.17 -23.36 -33.95
CA ALA A 800 6.80 -24.47 -33.09
C ALA A 800 7.00 -25.79 -33.83
N GLY A 801 7.47 -26.83 -33.14
CA GLY A 801 7.66 -28.16 -33.72
C GLY A 801 9.03 -28.75 -33.39
N ASP A 802 9.49 -29.63 -34.27
CA ASP A 802 10.79 -30.33 -34.15
C ASP A 802 11.96 -29.43 -34.57
N ASP A 803 12.98 -29.33 -33.71
CA ASP A 803 14.14 -28.45 -33.92
C ASP A 803 15.04 -28.91 -35.08
N ALA A 804 15.15 -30.21 -35.32
CA ALA A 804 15.94 -30.73 -36.44
C ALA A 804 15.25 -30.42 -37.77
N LEU A 805 13.93 -30.66 -37.86
CA LEU A 805 13.13 -30.28 -39.03
C LEU A 805 13.14 -28.77 -39.26
N ALA A 806 13.17 -27.95 -38.20
CA ALA A 806 13.34 -26.50 -38.30
C ALA A 806 14.65 -26.13 -39.00
N GLY A 807 15.78 -26.75 -38.60
CA GLY A 807 17.07 -26.55 -39.24
C GLY A 807 17.08 -27.00 -40.71
N GLU A 808 16.49 -28.16 -41.00
CA GLU A 808 16.38 -28.71 -42.35
C GLU A 808 15.52 -27.84 -43.28
N PHE A 809 14.38 -27.32 -42.79
CA PHE A 809 13.53 -26.41 -43.56
C PHE A 809 14.21 -25.06 -43.80
N THR A 810 14.88 -24.49 -42.79
CA THR A 810 15.66 -23.25 -42.96
C THR A 810 16.75 -23.43 -44.01
N ALA A 811 17.50 -24.53 -43.96
CA ALA A 811 18.52 -24.86 -44.95
C ALA A 811 17.95 -25.05 -46.36
N LEU A 812 16.70 -25.51 -46.49
CA LEU A 812 16.01 -25.58 -47.78
C LEU A 812 15.67 -24.19 -48.35
N ILE A 813 15.21 -23.25 -47.51
CA ILE A 813 14.70 -21.96 -47.98
C ILE A 813 15.76 -20.86 -48.09
N ASP A 814 16.86 -20.94 -47.33
CA ASP A 814 17.91 -19.92 -47.33
C ASP A 814 18.49 -19.65 -48.73
N PRO A 815 18.83 -20.67 -49.55
CA PRO A 815 19.28 -20.44 -50.92
C PRO A 815 18.23 -19.78 -51.81
N LEU A 816 16.94 -20.03 -51.57
CA LEU A 816 15.86 -19.48 -52.37
C LEU A 816 15.67 -17.98 -52.12
N ARG A 817 15.78 -17.57 -50.86
CA ARG A 817 15.52 -16.19 -50.43
C ARG A 817 16.77 -15.31 -50.37
N TYR A 818 17.98 -15.89 -50.34
CA TYR A 818 19.23 -15.12 -50.21
C TYR A 818 20.26 -15.37 -51.31
N ASP A 819 20.46 -16.58 -51.85
CA ASP A 819 21.71 -16.86 -52.61
C ASP A 819 21.81 -16.24 -54.01
N ARG A 820 20.68 -16.00 -54.70
CA ARG A 820 20.67 -15.34 -56.02
C ARG A 820 19.96 -14.00 -55.94
N GLY A 821 20.58 -12.96 -56.47
CA GLY A 821 19.93 -11.67 -56.76
C GLY A 821 18.72 -11.83 -57.67
N MET A 822 18.03 -10.73 -57.96
CA MET A 822 16.84 -10.79 -58.81
C MET A 822 17.18 -10.74 -60.30
N THR A 823 16.34 -11.40 -61.10
CA THR A 823 16.35 -11.23 -62.55
C THR A 823 15.52 -10.01 -62.97
N ASP A 824 15.74 -9.49 -64.18
CA ASP A 824 14.92 -8.40 -64.75
C ASP A 824 13.41 -8.67 -64.70
N GLY A 825 13.01 -9.94 -64.84
CA GLY A 825 11.62 -10.37 -64.69
C GLY A 825 11.13 -10.19 -63.25
N GLU A 826 11.89 -10.69 -62.28
CA GLU A 826 11.56 -10.60 -60.85
C GLU A 826 11.48 -9.15 -60.36
N HIS A 827 12.37 -8.26 -60.80
CA HIS A 827 12.27 -6.83 -60.50
C HIS A 827 10.93 -6.23 -60.96
N ARG A 828 10.51 -6.52 -62.21
CA ARG A 828 9.22 -6.05 -62.75
C ARG A 828 8.04 -6.64 -61.99
N ASP A 829 8.12 -7.92 -61.64
CA ASP A 829 7.06 -8.62 -60.93
C ASP A 829 6.86 -8.06 -59.52
N VAL A 830 7.93 -7.90 -58.73
CA VAL A 830 7.84 -7.30 -57.38
C VAL A 830 7.24 -5.89 -57.43
N ARG A 831 7.70 -5.04 -58.36
CA ARG A 831 7.15 -3.69 -58.53
C ARG A 831 5.68 -3.68 -58.95
N ARG A 832 5.29 -4.57 -59.89
CA ARG A 832 3.91 -4.72 -60.34
C ARG A 832 3.00 -5.20 -59.21
N MET A 833 3.46 -6.17 -58.41
CA MET A 833 2.71 -6.67 -57.26
C MET A 833 2.51 -5.58 -56.21
N LYS A 834 3.53 -4.78 -55.91
CA LYS A 834 3.40 -3.64 -54.99
C LYS A 834 2.32 -2.67 -55.44
N ALA A 835 2.40 -2.24 -56.70
CA ALA A 835 1.43 -1.30 -57.27
C ALA A 835 0.01 -1.86 -57.24
N ARG A 836 -0.15 -3.17 -57.49
CA ARG A 836 -1.45 -3.85 -57.40
C ARG A 836 -1.99 -3.90 -55.96
N VAL A 837 -1.14 -4.22 -54.98
CA VAL A 837 -1.52 -4.24 -53.56
C VAL A 837 -1.97 -2.84 -53.11
N GLU A 838 -1.28 -1.78 -53.51
CA GLU A 838 -1.67 -0.40 -53.22
C GLU A 838 -3.01 0.01 -53.84
N ALA A 839 -3.29 -0.46 -55.07
CA ALA A 839 -4.50 -0.11 -55.80
C ALA A 839 -5.74 -0.92 -55.33
N GLU A 840 -5.56 -2.22 -55.05
CA GLU A 840 -6.66 -3.17 -54.85
C GLU A 840 -6.98 -3.47 -53.38
N ARG A 841 -6.01 -3.39 -52.45
CA ARG A 841 -6.21 -3.78 -51.03
C ARG A 841 -6.48 -2.60 -50.08
N ALA A 842 -6.33 -1.36 -50.53
CA ALA A 842 -6.66 -0.21 -49.69
C ALA A 842 -8.19 -0.16 -49.41
N PRO A 843 -8.63 -0.10 -48.13
CA PRO A 843 -10.04 -0.07 -47.77
C PRO A 843 -10.80 1.10 -48.43
N ARG A 844 -11.98 0.84 -48.99
CA ARG A 844 -12.87 1.88 -49.53
C ARG A 844 -13.39 2.77 -48.40
N GLY A 845 -13.33 4.09 -48.61
CA GLY A 845 -13.84 5.08 -47.64
C GLY A 845 -12.82 5.59 -46.61
N THR A 846 -11.58 5.10 -46.64
CA THR A 846 -10.48 5.58 -45.79
C THR A 846 -9.53 6.48 -46.60
N SER A 847 -9.09 7.61 -46.02
CA SER A 847 -8.07 8.45 -46.66
C SER A 847 -6.75 7.69 -46.79
N LYS A 848 -6.26 7.52 -48.03
CA LYS A 848 -4.97 6.83 -48.29
C LYS A 848 -3.82 7.45 -47.51
N ALA A 849 -3.81 8.77 -47.33
CA ALA A 849 -2.76 9.47 -46.59
C ALA A 849 -2.76 9.18 -45.08
N ARG A 850 -3.92 8.80 -44.52
CA ARG A 850 -4.05 8.44 -43.09
C ARG A 850 -3.84 6.95 -42.83
N HIS A 851 -3.74 6.13 -43.87
CA HIS A 851 -3.62 4.69 -43.73
C HIS A 851 -2.18 4.28 -43.41
N LEU A 852 -1.94 3.81 -42.19
CA LEU A 852 -0.63 3.51 -41.60
C LEU A 852 0.07 2.33 -42.29
N LYS A 853 -0.70 1.31 -42.70
CA LYS A 853 -0.16 0.09 -43.31
C LYS A 853 0.02 0.17 -44.83
N LEU A 854 -1.07 0.42 -45.57
CA LEU A 854 -1.13 0.39 -47.04
C LEU A 854 -1.10 1.78 -47.70
N GLY A 855 -1.06 2.86 -46.93
CA GLY A 855 -0.94 4.22 -47.47
C GLY A 855 0.46 4.51 -48.03
N PRO A 856 0.62 5.54 -48.87
CA PRO A 856 1.92 5.94 -49.40
C PRO A 856 2.90 6.31 -48.26
N GLY A 857 4.08 5.72 -48.26
CA GLY A 857 5.07 5.84 -47.18
C GLY A 857 4.71 5.08 -45.90
N GLY A 858 3.72 4.19 -45.98
CA GLY A 858 3.26 3.32 -44.91
C GLY A 858 4.20 2.17 -44.60
N ILE A 859 3.79 1.34 -43.63
CA ILE A 859 4.54 0.13 -43.21
C ILE A 859 4.86 -0.76 -44.42
N ALA A 860 3.89 -1.02 -45.30
CA ALA A 860 4.08 -1.88 -46.45
C ALA A 860 5.07 -1.29 -47.46
N ASP A 861 5.18 0.02 -47.61
CA ASP A 861 6.17 0.64 -48.50
C ASP A 861 7.59 0.38 -47.99
N VAL A 862 7.80 0.56 -46.68
CA VAL A 862 9.11 0.32 -46.05
C VAL A 862 9.46 -1.16 -46.08
N GLU A 863 8.54 -2.05 -45.68
CA GLU A 863 8.77 -3.50 -45.68
C GLU A 863 9.13 -4.02 -47.07
N TRP A 864 8.42 -3.59 -48.12
CA TRP A 864 8.70 -4.02 -49.48
C TRP A 864 10.03 -3.46 -50.01
N THR A 865 10.39 -2.23 -49.63
CA THR A 865 11.69 -1.64 -49.98
C THR A 865 12.84 -2.43 -49.36
N VAL A 866 12.72 -2.76 -48.07
CA VAL A 866 13.74 -3.55 -47.36
C VAL A 866 13.81 -4.97 -47.93
N GLN A 867 12.68 -5.63 -48.14
CA GLN A 867 12.63 -6.96 -48.74
C GLN A 867 13.21 -6.98 -50.16
N TYR A 868 12.99 -5.93 -50.94
CA TYR A 868 13.61 -5.79 -52.26
C TYR A 868 15.13 -5.74 -52.17
N LEU A 869 15.68 -4.94 -51.24
CA LEU A 869 17.13 -4.90 -50.98
C LEU A 869 17.66 -6.26 -50.53
N GLN A 870 16.93 -6.98 -49.68
CA GLN A 870 17.33 -8.34 -49.27
C GLN A 870 17.34 -9.33 -50.44
N LEU A 871 16.30 -9.34 -51.29
CA LEU A 871 16.26 -10.22 -52.46
C LEU A 871 17.38 -9.94 -53.45
N GLU A 872 17.81 -8.69 -53.55
CA GLU A 872 18.88 -8.29 -54.46
C GLU A 872 20.27 -8.60 -53.91
N HIS A 873 20.51 -8.30 -52.62
CA HIS A 873 21.86 -8.16 -52.09
C HIS A 873 22.23 -9.16 -50.99
N ALA A 874 21.27 -9.90 -50.40
CA ALA A 874 21.58 -10.78 -49.27
C ALA A 874 22.47 -11.99 -49.64
N GLY A 875 22.63 -12.28 -50.93
CA GLY A 875 23.55 -13.30 -51.43
C GLY A 875 25.00 -12.89 -51.22
N GLU A 876 25.30 -11.63 -51.50
CA GLU A 876 26.62 -11.02 -51.36
C GLU A 876 26.89 -10.52 -49.94
N HIS A 877 25.84 -10.09 -49.23
CA HIS A 877 25.94 -9.50 -47.89
C HIS A 877 25.15 -10.32 -46.85
N PRO A 878 25.82 -11.24 -46.11
CA PRO A 878 25.18 -12.07 -45.10
C PRO A 878 24.49 -11.31 -43.95
N SER A 879 24.91 -10.06 -43.68
CA SER A 879 24.30 -9.17 -42.69
C SER A 879 22.82 -8.87 -42.98
N LEU A 880 22.39 -8.96 -44.24
CA LEU A 880 20.98 -8.81 -44.65
C LEU A 880 20.12 -10.06 -44.39
N ARG A 881 20.70 -11.19 -43.97
CA ARG A 881 20.01 -12.48 -43.79
C ARG A 881 19.28 -12.55 -42.44
N THR A 882 18.38 -11.61 -42.22
CA THR A 882 17.50 -11.51 -41.04
C THR A 882 16.04 -11.46 -41.47
N THR A 883 15.13 -11.87 -40.59
CA THR A 883 13.68 -11.70 -40.81
C THR A 883 13.18 -10.33 -40.36
N SER A 884 13.95 -9.56 -39.59
CA SER A 884 13.52 -8.23 -39.12
C SER A 884 13.69 -7.17 -40.20
N THR A 885 12.68 -6.31 -40.34
CA THR A 885 12.69 -5.14 -41.23
C THR A 885 13.72 -4.11 -40.77
N VAL A 886 13.82 -3.90 -39.46
CA VAL A 886 14.73 -2.90 -38.87
C VAL A 886 16.18 -3.35 -39.03
N GLU A 887 16.49 -4.59 -38.64
CA GLU A 887 17.86 -5.11 -38.71
C GLU A 887 18.35 -5.20 -40.17
N ALA A 888 17.48 -5.59 -41.11
CA ALA A 888 17.85 -5.62 -42.53
C ALA A 888 18.10 -4.22 -43.10
N LEU A 889 17.35 -3.20 -42.67
CA LEU A 889 17.57 -1.82 -43.11
C LEU A 889 18.85 -1.23 -42.51
N GLU A 890 19.16 -1.54 -41.25
CA GLU A 890 20.41 -1.16 -40.59
C GLU A 890 21.62 -1.83 -41.28
N ALA A 891 21.54 -3.12 -41.59
CA ALA A 891 22.55 -3.83 -42.37
C ALA A 891 22.71 -3.24 -43.79
N ALA A 892 21.62 -2.86 -44.47
CA ALA A 892 21.71 -2.22 -45.78
C ALA A 892 22.47 -0.89 -45.75
N VAL A 893 22.44 -0.15 -44.63
CA VAL A 893 23.24 1.07 -44.45
C VAL A 893 24.72 0.73 -44.26
N GLU A 894 25.03 -0.26 -43.43
CA GLU A 894 26.41 -0.70 -43.18
C GLU A 894 27.11 -1.17 -44.46
N GLU A 895 26.36 -1.84 -45.33
CA GLU A 895 26.83 -2.34 -46.63
C GLU A 895 26.77 -1.28 -47.74
N ASN A 896 26.37 -0.04 -47.44
CA ASN A 896 26.24 1.07 -48.39
C ASN A 896 25.24 0.83 -49.54
N LEU A 897 24.20 0.03 -49.30
CA LEU A 897 23.15 -0.30 -50.28
C LEU A 897 22.00 0.73 -50.29
N ILE A 898 21.94 1.56 -49.25
CA ILE A 898 21.00 2.68 -49.15
C ILE A 898 21.68 3.84 -48.42
N ASP A 899 21.33 5.07 -48.79
CA ASP A 899 21.84 6.26 -48.12
C ASP A 899 21.39 6.27 -46.63
N PRO A 900 22.27 6.59 -45.67
CA PRO A 900 21.91 6.61 -44.25
C PRO A 900 20.73 7.55 -43.91
N HIS A 901 20.59 8.67 -44.63
CA HIS A 901 19.47 9.60 -44.45
C HIS A 901 18.14 9.02 -44.93
N ASP A 902 18.17 8.29 -46.04
CA ASP A 902 17.02 7.58 -46.59
C ASP A 902 16.56 6.47 -45.64
N ALA A 903 17.49 5.63 -45.19
CA ALA A 903 17.20 4.58 -44.23
C ALA A 903 16.59 5.16 -42.95
N LYS A 904 17.16 6.24 -42.42
CA LYS A 904 16.58 6.94 -41.26
C LYS A 904 15.15 7.42 -41.54
N THR A 905 14.90 7.99 -42.72
CA THR A 905 13.57 8.47 -43.12
C THR A 905 12.54 7.34 -43.18
N LEU A 906 12.90 6.19 -43.76
CA LEU A 906 12.05 5.00 -43.81
C LEU A 906 11.79 4.45 -42.40
N LEU A 907 12.83 4.38 -41.57
CA LEU A 907 12.77 3.84 -40.23
C LEU A 907 11.93 4.70 -39.28
N ASP A 908 12.07 6.03 -39.35
CA ASP A 908 11.27 6.98 -38.57
C ASP A 908 9.78 6.82 -38.92
N ALA A 909 9.44 6.70 -40.21
CA ALA A 909 8.06 6.48 -40.65
C ALA A 909 7.51 5.11 -40.20
N TRP A 910 8.29 4.04 -40.37
CA TRP A 910 7.89 2.69 -39.96
C TRP A 910 7.68 2.58 -38.45
N ARG A 911 8.64 3.06 -37.64
CA ARG A 911 8.55 3.04 -36.18
C ARG A 911 7.34 3.83 -35.68
N TYR A 912 7.13 5.03 -36.24
CA TYR A 912 5.99 5.87 -35.85
C TYR A 912 4.64 5.24 -36.24
N ALA A 913 4.54 4.64 -37.43
CA ALA A 913 3.35 3.92 -37.86
C ALA A 913 3.03 2.73 -36.96
N GLN A 914 4.02 1.91 -36.60
CA GLN A 914 3.84 0.76 -35.70
C GLN A 914 3.41 1.21 -34.31
N ARG A 915 4.04 2.25 -33.77
CA ARG A 915 3.68 2.84 -32.48
C ARG A 915 2.24 3.37 -32.48
N LEU A 916 1.83 4.06 -33.54
CA LEU A 916 0.46 4.52 -33.71
C LEU A 916 -0.55 3.36 -33.73
N ARG A 917 -0.27 2.29 -34.47
CA ARG A 917 -1.16 1.12 -34.52
C ARG A 917 -1.34 0.46 -33.15
N LEU A 918 -0.26 0.33 -32.37
CA LEU A 918 -0.35 -0.18 -30.98
C LEU A 918 -1.21 0.74 -30.11
N ALA A 919 -0.96 2.05 -30.15
CA ALA A 919 -1.71 3.03 -29.36
C ALA A 919 -3.19 3.08 -29.74
N ILE A 920 -3.53 2.99 -31.03
CA ILE A 920 -4.91 2.97 -31.51
C ILE A 920 -5.66 1.73 -30.99
N VAL A 921 -5.03 0.55 -31.03
CA VAL A 921 -5.66 -0.67 -30.49
C VAL A 921 -5.87 -0.55 -28.98
N LEU A 922 -4.85 -0.12 -28.24
CA LEU A 922 -4.94 0.08 -26.79
C LEU A 922 -6.02 1.11 -26.42
N GLY A 923 -6.06 2.23 -27.12
CA GLY A 923 -7.00 3.32 -26.85
C GLY A 923 -8.44 2.96 -27.18
N THR A 924 -8.67 2.37 -28.36
CA THR A 924 -10.04 2.11 -28.86
C THR A 924 -10.62 0.77 -28.42
N GLY A 925 -9.79 -0.16 -27.96
CA GLY A 925 -10.17 -1.55 -27.69
C GLY A 925 -10.39 -2.41 -28.94
N ARG A 926 -10.19 -1.87 -30.14
CA ARG A 926 -10.47 -2.57 -31.40
C ARG A 926 -9.24 -3.34 -31.85
N THR A 927 -9.36 -4.65 -31.97
CA THR A 927 -8.29 -5.55 -32.45
C THR A 927 -8.43 -5.92 -33.92
N THR A 928 -9.56 -5.60 -34.57
CA THR A 928 -9.85 -5.96 -35.97
C THR A 928 -10.48 -4.80 -36.74
N GLY A 929 -10.38 -4.85 -38.07
CA GLY A 929 -11.06 -3.95 -38.99
C GLY A 929 -10.20 -2.77 -39.47
N PRO A 930 -10.66 -2.01 -40.49
CA PRO A 930 -9.81 -1.06 -41.23
C PRO A 930 -9.37 0.16 -40.41
N ARG A 931 -10.04 0.43 -39.28
CA ARG A 931 -9.73 1.59 -38.43
C ARG A 931 -8.47 1.42 -37.58
N ILE A 932 -8.02 0.18 -37.32
CA ILE A 932 -6.78 -0.06 -36.56
C ILE A 932 -5.53 0.37 -37.33
N ASP A 933 -5.64 0.41 -38.67
CA ASP A 933 -4.56 0.76 -39.58
C ASP A 933 -4.68 2.21 -40.09
N SER A 934 -5.45 3.06 -39.42
CA SER A 934 -5.68 4.46 -39.86
C SER A 934 -5.56 5.44 -38.69
N VAL A 935 -4.91 6.58 -38.92
CA VAL A 935 -4.89 7.67 -37.92
C VAL A 935 -6.33 8.11 -37.60
N PRO A 936 -6.75 8.13 -36.32
CA PRO A 936 -8.10 8.52 -35.95
C PRO A 936 -8.45 9.94 -36.42
N SER A 937 -9.70 10.16 -36.77
CA SER A 937 -10.23 11.50 -37.09
C SER A 937 -11.02 12.12 -35.93
N ASP A 938 -11.48 11.28 -35.02
CA ASP A 938 -12.24 11.69 -33.84
C ASP A 938 -11.30 12.33 -32.80
N SER A 939 -11.71 13.47 -32.24
CA SER A 939 -10.85 14.24 -31.32
C SER A 939 -10.53 13.47 -30.04
N THR A 940 -11.48 12.65 -29.58
CA THR A 940 -11.34 11.84 -28.38
C THR A 940 -10.41 10.66 -28.64
N GLU A 941 -10.61 9.92 -29.72
CA GLU A 941 -9.69 8.82 -30.12
C GLU A 941 -8.26 9.35 -30.35
N LEU A 942 -8.10 10.58 -30.88
CA LEU A 942 -6.81 11.26 -31.00
C LEU A 942 -6.19 11.62 -29.66
N ALA A 943 -6.96 12.17 -28.71
CA ALA A 943 -6.48 12.51 -27.37
C ALA A 943 -6.03 11.26 -26.61
N VAL A 944 -6.78 10.17 -26.71
CA VAL A 944 -6.42 8.86 -26.14
C VAL A 944 -5.13 8.33 -26.77
N THR A 945 -5.02 8.38 -28.09
CA THR A 945 -3.81 7.97 -28.81
C THR A 945 -2.61 8.84 -28.39
N ALA A 946 -2.80 10.14 -28.20
CA ALA A 946 -1.77 11.06 -27.72
C ALA A 946 -1.27 10.71 -26.32
N ALA A 947 -2.18 10.46 -25.38
CA ALA A 947 -1.84 10.06 -24.02
C ALA A 947 -0.96 8.79 -24.00
N LEU A 948 -1.30 7.80 -24.84
CA LEU A 948 -0.54 6.55 -24.95
C LEU A 948 0.80 6.69 -25.70
N LEU A 949 0.98 7.74 -26.50
CA LEU A 949 2.22 8.00 -27.23
C LEU A 949 3.17 8.90 -26.47
N SER A 950 2.70 10.02 -25.94
CA SER A 950 3.56 11.10 -25.44
C SER A 950 3.46 11.26 -23.93
N HIS A 951 2.51 10.58 -23.27
CA HIS A 951 2.08 10.87 -21.89
C HIS A 951 1.66 12.34 -21.70
N ASP A 952 1.32 13.02 -22.80
CA ASP A 952 0.87 14.41 -22.84
C ASP A 952 -0.30 14.56 -23.82
N LEU A 953 -1.39 15.16 -23.34
CA LEU A 953 -2.61 15.42 -24.10
C LEU A 953 -2.46 16.60 -25.08
N SER A 954 -1.48 17.48 -24.87
CA SER A 954 -1.28 18.69 -25.66
C SER A 954 -0.87 18.40 -27.11
N SER A 955 -0.20 17.26 -27.35
CA SER A 955 0.35 16.87 -28.65
C SER A 955 -0.68 16.31 -29.64
N ARG A 956 -1.98 16.28 -29.30
CA ARG A 956 -3.02 15.64 -30.13
C ARG A 956 -3.08 16.17 -31.57
N HIS A 957 -2.79 17.47 -31.76
CA HIS A 957 -2.79 18.11 -33.07
C HIS A 957 -1.52 17.79 -33.88
N GLU A 958 -0.43 17.43 -33.22
CA GLU A 958 0.84 17.13 -33.87
C GLU A 958 0.89 15.70 -34.41
N ILE A 959 0.08 14.78 -33.88
CA ILE A 959 0.14 13.35 -34.24
C ILE A 959 -0.08 13.13 -35.73
N GLU A 960 -1.16 13.69 -36.26
CA GLU A 960 -1.52 13.55 -37.66
C GLU A 960 -0.51 14.28 -38.56
N GLU A 961 -0.12 15.50 -38.19
CA GLU A 961 0.86 16.29 -38.96
C GLU A 961 2.22 15.59 -39.04
N ASN A 962 2.69 15.02 -37.92
CA ASN A 962 3.91 14.25 -37.85
C ASN A 962 3.82 13.00 -38.73
N TRP A 963 2.70 12.26 -38.65
CA TRP A 963 2.47 11.11 -39.53
C TRP A 963 2.53 11.50 -41.01
N LEU A 964 1.73 12.50 -41.42
CA LEU A 964 1.66 12.96 -42.81
C LEU A 964 3.01 13.49 -43.32
N ARG A 965 3.84 14.07 -42.44
CA ARG A 965 5.19 14.52 -42.77
C ARG A 965 6.13 13.34 -43.00
N LEU A 966 6.14 12.38 -42.08
CA LEU A 966 7.00 11.18 -42.14
C LEU A 966 6.63 10.30 -43.34
N ALA A 967 5.34 9.98 -43.51
CA ALA A 967 4.86 9.16 -44.61
C ALA A 967 5.20 9.78 -45.98
N ARG A 968 5.05 11.10 -46.14
CA ARG A 968 5.40 11.78 -47.39
C ARG A 968 6.89 11.67 -47.71
N ARG A 969 7.77 11.86 -46.71
CA ARG A 969 9.22 11.75 -46.88
C ARG A 969 9.62 10.32 -47.21
N ALA A 970 9.08 9.34 -46.47
CA ALA A 970 9.31 7.92 -46.75
C ALA A 970 8.86 7.55 -48.16
N ARG A 971 7.71 8.08 -48.63
CA ARG A 971 7.25 7.81 -50.00
C ARG A 971 8.24 8.30 -51.06
N VAL A 972 8.82 9.49 -50.89
CA VAL A 972 9.85 10.00 -51.84
C VAL A 972 11.05 9.05 -51.91
N VAL A 973 11.49 8.53 -50.77
CA VAL A 973 12.58 7.54 -50.72
C VAL A 973 12.18 6.24 -51.42
N VAL A 974 10.96 5.75 -51.20
CA VAL A 974 10.44 4.52 -51.82
C VAL A 974 10.35 4.65 -53.35
N GLU A 975 9.89 5.78 -53.88
CA GLU A 975 9.84 6.02 -55.33
C GLU A 975 11.24 5.91 -55.96
N ARG A 976 12.27 6.44 -55.29
CA ARG A 976 13.65 6.33 -55.74
C ARG A 976 14.22 4.91 -55.54
N ALA A 977 14.17 4.39 -54.31
CA ALA A 977 14.89 3.18 -53.91
C ALA A 977 14.22 1.89 -54.39
N PHE A 978 12.88 1.85 -54.49
CA PHE A 978 12.15 0.66 -54.89
C PHE A 978 11.69 0.71 -56.35
N PHE A 979 11.12 1.83 -56.81
CA PHE A 979 10.60 1.95 -58.19
C PHE A 979 11.65 2.40 -59.22
N GLY A 980 12.75 3.03 -58.77
CA GLY A 980 13.82 3.51 -59.67
C GLY A 980 13.47 4.80 -60.41
N ASP A 981 12.54 5.60 -59.88
CA ASP A 981 12.09 6.85 -60.50
C ASP A 981 13.14 7.96 -60.27
N HIS A 982 14.16 8.02 -61.14
CA HIS A 982 15.07 9.15 -61.21
C HIS A 982 14.34 10.33 -61.87
N ARG A 983 13.70 11.19 -61.06
CA ARG A 983 13.50 12.58 -61.51
C ARG A 983 14.87 13.23 -61.55
N GLU A 984 15.46 13.23 -62.75
CA GLU A 984 16.71 13.91 -63.08
C GLU A 984 16.69 15.37 -62.60
N ASN A 985 17.87 15.82 -62.17
CA ASN A 985 18.26 17.21 -61.93
C ASN A 985 17.51 18.24 -62.82
N GLU A 986 16.49 18.91 -62.29
CA GLU A 986 16.21 20.28 -62.71
C GLU A 986 17.17 21.21 -61.96
N PRO A 987 18.02 22.00 -62.64
CA PRO A 987 18.87 22.98 -61.97
C PRO A 987 17.96 24.02 -61.28
N PRO A 988 18.39 24.59 -60.13
CA PRO A 988 17.58 25.54 -59.40
C PRO A 988 17.25 26.73 -60.32
N ARG A 989 15.95 26.95 -60.57
CA ARG A 989 15.48 28.17 -61.21
C ARG A 989 15.96 29.34 -60.37
N ALA A 990 16.76 30.20 -60.99
CA ALA A 990 17.21 31.45 -60.43
C ALA A 990 16.02 32.26 -59.94
N SER A 991 16.11 32.70 -58.69
CA SER A 991 15.23 33.68 -58.08
C SER A 991 15.33 35.00 -58.86
N THR A 992 14.22 35.38 -59.51
CA THR A 992 13.93 36.77 -59.88
C THR A 992 12.87 37.30 -58.92
N GLU A 993 13.31 38.28 -58.12
CA GLU A 993 12.59 39.31 -57.32
C GLU A 993 11.47 38.89 -56.37
#